data_AF-A0A9P6CUZ6-F1
#
_entry.id   AF-A0A9P6CUZ6-F1
#
_cell.length_a   1.000
_cell.length_b   1.000
_cell.length_c   1.000
_cell.angle_alpha   90.00
_cell.angle_beta   90.00
_cell.angle_gamma   90.00
#
_symmetry.space_group_name_H-M   'P 1'
#
loop_
_entity.id
_entity.type
_entity.pdbx_description
1 polymer ?
#
loop_
_entity_poly.entity_id
_entity_poly.type
_entity_poly.pdbx_seq_one_letter_code
_entity_poly.pdbx_strand_id
1 'polypeptide(L)'
;MSPIAPADTLIWAPPSRALAGFPDIYVMSAPHPHRVAQHGRNLYYITNLEKTAMTTALEIETRSELVYGSEEDAVAQGFIGLCTLDFLFSRPTDGNVNGKDDVLVAASFDGEDLPTELTEELERVIGVVMGPRSQRDLYSENGTSFERTNPTKVKKARAYTIGDTYQVQKSVTAPAADGRVDRQTAEVLAMRGDVLKIATSIAIHNMKSTPPEILAHLKINSDLINMPEIGVDGNVAFSSCQLNISPVDAHGSTSSMASSLGQFGDKHRDDHDSLAGFTHVTTTGDFDDTYDAGRFFLAFPGIFMKNTRNGSFAFSGLRAHGGTPIVAPPGVGRNERKRRGRLNLVCYPKAGCLTVKQKYAFSTLPTSEGLEILYIPPELSLESFNPLHRPNHSTFCHDGHIIMSREAQMRFMAKSLYCFSKVVMQQVDPSVSGAVDPEMFMRAFSFEDDAGHRQALSRYARPLMTMPIDETSTPSDPGPSSSLNVVNDPPSPSPADEPLWKTYVVNAGSKDSVKLGRSLVDAFVAKYSAHIPWAVANRAKAKRDSQKAATSTKPFTSLYSVLLPAPARKGNKKGRSKSTPLPPESEDESPDPEPESPAPESDDEPSDEGECVQTGDFTTMRPLPKRARLAEDKVAEPTMRPLAAEATTFIAYNKLPPFLSKISMESVTKEVMDMELGVIAFDSVSRSTGVADAATHVIKSSKLIEDHPFASGTIFSFRTTWNAINALLRSSEQDLLRIRCQRVLIMLATRNLWRWLDSVIPLAIRSENFAHIPWLCLLVELVKNGLNNPVSQRTLTPSDAGLAMDGTPAVLPVLDPHSSKSMNDQLIEGVCYVLSTWLCYPALEKGLPKARFIHALLRDAAPGALLLDAVWDAFVDDSGLKIARALDVRSWSSEFDAASTPQHPLYAEGSEMWRSLANIGALIAKLVGDETMQGIPAITPGIVDTLMERRRSSFKLFIRQACQSTFCNETIKDESTFQKALSTNGDLYNPLRDHGPTRLRMSSADGPLAGPRAFTFEGIFSAIISRAITFNTEFSRTGRMYFTSLDDLDDACEELGVRDPERFCNPCAYGNRINGRSMDLAPAYWEALQKHWSNVVTTGEWDAMAALNFFRGLDANRKARFPQLGQLGSFLLVGDLIRAKVVRPFSEDDALNVIFKLKTDAVKGLKILGLVPPAGITLDHFRAGFQRAAALFEDGLCDDAKESISVDILSQNNCHAR
;
A
#
# COMPACT_ATOMS: atom_id res chain seq x y z
N MET A 1 -42.93 5.28 -17.86
CA MET A 1 -44.17 4.99 -17.10
C MET A 1 -43.88 5.29 -15.63
N SER A 2 -44.88 5.41 -14.75
CA SER A 2 -44.59 5.47 -13.30
C SER A 2 -44.00 4.12 -12.85
N PRO A 3 -42.93 4.09 -12.02
CA PRO A 3 -42.41 2.85 -11.43
C PRO A 3 -43.23 2.37 -10.20
N ILE A 4 -44.23 3.14 -9.77
CA ILE A 4 -45.17 2.80 -8.70
C ILE A 4 -46.39 2.10 -9.32
N ALA A 5 -46.77 0.92 -8.82
CA ALA A 5 -48.01 0.28 -9.25
C ALA A 5 -49.23 0.98 -8.62
N PRO A 6 -50.37 1.16 -9.33
CA PRO A 6 -51.51 1.92 -8.80
C PRO A 6 -52.16 1.39 -7.51
N ALA A 7 -51.90 0.13 -7.15
CA ALA A 7 -52.40 -0.51 -5.94
C ALA A 7 -51.40 -0.48 -4.77
N ASP A 8 -50.16 -0.07 -4.99
CA ASP A 8 -49.14 -0.01 -3.94
C ASP A 8 -49.40 1.17 -3.01
N THR A 9 -49.26 0.93 -1.70
CA THR A 9 -49.66 1.90 -0.68
C THR A 9 -48.41 2.58 -0.11
N LEU A 10 -48.36 3.91 -0.17
CA LEU A 10 -47.35 4.70 0.52
C LEU A 10 -47.42 4.41 2.03
N ILE A 11 -46.31 4.01 2.67
CA ILE A 11 -46.25 3.95 4.13
C ILE A 11 -46.45 5.37 4.65
N TRP A 12 -47.45 5.57 5.51
CA TRP A 12 -47.64 6.85 6.18
C TRP A 12 -46.37 7.21 6.94
N ALA A 13 -45.81 8.36 6.62
CA ALA A 13 -44.62 8.91 7.25
C ALA A 13 -44.90 10.35 7.69
N PRO A 14 -44.32 10.79 8.83
CA PRO A 14 -44.49 12.17 9.26
C PRO A 14 -43.77 13.16 8.32
N PRO A 15 -44.19 14.43 8.27
CA PRO A 15 -43.58 15.46 7.41
C PRO A 15 -42.06 15.62 7.58
N SER A 16 -41.53 15.25 8.74
CA SER A 16 -40.09 15.21 9.03
C SER A 16 -39.31 14.28 8.10
N ARG A 17 -39.92 13.23 7.52
CA ARG A 17 -39.26 12.35 6.54
C ARG A 17 -38.82 13.11 5.30
N ALA A 18 -39.72 13.92 4.73
CA ALA A 18 -39.42 14.77 3.59
C ALA A 18 -38.40 15.87 3.95
N LEU A 19 -38.49 16.45 5.15
CA LEU A 19 -37.53 17.46 5.64
C LEU A 19 -36.11 16.86 5.84
N ALA A 20 -36.02 15.63 6.33
CA ALA A 20 -34.76 14.87 6.41
C ALA A 20 -34.21 14.50 5.03
N GLY A 21 -35.05 14.54 3.98
CA GLY A 21 -34.71 14.19 2.60
C GLY A 21 -34.73 12.68 2.33
N PHE A 22 -35.32 11.87 3.21
CA PHE A 22 -35.46 10.45 2.97
C PHE A 22 -36.51 10.17 1.87
N PRO A 23 -36.30 9.16 1.01
CA PRO A 23 -37.26 8.82 -0.04
C PRO A 23 -38.52 8.19 0.54
N ASP A 24 -39.64 8.34 -0.15
CA ASP A 24 -40.89 7.64 0.18
C ASP A 24 -40.71 6.11 0.09
N ILE A 25 -41.36 5.38 1.02
CA ILE A 25 -41.36 3.90 1.04
C ILE A 25 -42.80 3.41 0.81
N TYR A 26 -42.95 2.48 -0.11
CA TYR A 26 -44.21 1.89 -0.52
C TYR A 26 -44.30 0.44 -0.06
N VAL A 27 -45.47 0.02 0.39
CA VAL A 27 -45.83 -1.40 0.57
C VAL A 27 -46.32 -1.91 -0.78
N MET A 28 -45.67 -2.96 -1.29
CA MET A 28 -46.10 -3.61 -2.52
C MET A 28 -47.35 -4.45 -2.27
N SER A 29 -48.38 -4.20 -3.08
CA SER A 29 -49.70 -4.85 -2.98
C SER A 29 -49.73 -6.29 -3.49
N ALA A 30 -48.83 -6.61 -4.41
CA ALA A 30 -48.62 -7.95 -4.95
C ALA A 30 -47.44 -8.67 -4.27
N PRO A 31 -47.36 -10.01 -4.35
CA PRO A 31 -46.15 -10.76 -4.00
C PRO A 31 -44.93 -10.26 -4.78
N HIS A 32 -43.80 -10.09 -4.12
CA HIS A 32 -42.57 -9.62 -4.77
C HIS A 32 -41.97 -10.75 -5.63
N PRO A 33 -41.60 -10.52 -6.91
CA PRO A 33 -41.17 -11.58 -7.82
C PRO A 33 -39.91 -12.31 -7.35
N HIS A 34 -39.06 -11.61 -6.60
CA HIS A 34 -37.83 -12.16 -6.03
C HIS A 34 -38.04 -12.84 -4.67
N ARG A 35 -39.27 -12.93 -4.15
CA ARG A 35 -39.54 -13.43 -2.79
C ARG A 35 -40.50 -14.63 -2.80
N VAL A 36 -40.07 -15.72 -2.16
CA VAL A 36 -40.85 -16.97 -2.05
C VAL A 36 -41.75 -16.99 -0.80
N ALA A 37 -41.34 -16.33 0.29
CA ALA A 37 -42.08 -16.29 1.55
C ALA A 37 -43.30 -15.34 1.52
N GLN A 38 -44.39 -15.73 2.19
CA GLN A 38 -45.68 -15.02 2.19
C GLN A 38 -45.94 -14.12 3.41
N HIS A 39 -45.08 -14.14 4.42
CA HIS A 39 -45.27 -13.40 5.69
C HIS A 39 -44.47 -12.09 5.73
N GLY A 40 -44.91 -11.07 6.48
CA GLY A 40 -44.25 -9.76 6.55
C GLY A 40 -44.34 -8.93 5.25
N ARG A 41 -43.95 -7.65 5.29
CA ARG A 41 -44.25 -6.69 4.21
C ARG A 41 -43.14 -6.66 3.15
N ASN A 42 -43.53 -6.58 1.88
CA ASN A 42 -42.64 -6.27 0.77
C ASN A 42 -42.59 -4.75 0.61
N LEU A 43 -41.48 -4.13 1.02
CA LEU A 43 -41.31 -2.68 1.01
C LEU A 43 -40.36 -2.27 -0.11
N TYR A 44 -40.59 -1.14 -0.76
CA TYR A 44 -39.61 -0.58 -1.70
C TYR A 44 -39.56 0.95 -1.66
N TYR A 45 -38.42 1.51 -2.07
CA TYR A 45 -38.27 2.94 -2.33
C TYR A 45 -37.66 3.16 -3.72
N ILE A 46 -38.03 4.27 -4.36
CA ILE A 46 -37.50 4.61 -5.68
C ILE A 46 -36.11 5.23 -5.52
N THR A 47 -35.18 4.79 -6.35
CA THR A 47 -33.80 5.25 -6.39
C THR A 47 -33.47 5.74 -7.79
N ASN A 48 -33.17 7.04 -7.93
CA ASN A 48 -32.61 7.56 -9.16
C ASN A 48 -31.11 7.19 -9.19
N LEU A 49 -30.72 6.34 -10.15
CA LEU A 49 -29.35 5.85 -10.32
C LEU A 49 -28.40 6.88 -10.95
N GLU A 50 -28.91 8.06 -11.36
CA GLU A 50 -28.07 9.16 -11.82
C GLU A 50 -27.04 9.58 -10.75
N LYS A 51 -25.82 9.85 -11.21
CA LYS A 51 -24.68 10.18 -10.34
C LYS A 51 -24.94 11.38 -9.41
N THR A 52 -25.73 12.35 -9.85
CA THR A 52 -26.16 13.51 -9.06
C THR A 52 -27.08 13.08 -7.92
N ALA A 53 -28.17 12.37 -8.22
CA ALA A 53 -29.11 11.87 -7.22
C ALA A 53 -28.44 10.91 -6.21
N MET A 54 -27.56 10.02 -6.68
CA MET A 54 -26.78 9.14 -5.80
C MET A 54 -25.78 9.91 -4.92
N THR A 55 -25.27 11.06 -5.36
CA THR A 55 -24.51 11.99 -4.50
C THR A 55 -25.41 12.62 -3.43
N THR A 56 -26.61 13.09 -3.80
CA THR A 56 -27.57 13.64 -2.83
C THR A 56 -28.00 12.60 -1.79
N ALA A 57 -28.27 11.36 -2.20
CA ALA A 57 -28.55 10.23 -1.29
C ALA A 57 -27.39 9.98 -0.31
N LEU A 58 -26.14 10.14 -0.76
CA LEU A 58 -24.96 10.04 0.09
C LEU A 58 -24.83 11.19 1.10
N GLU A 59 -25.18 12.41 0.70
CA GLU A 59 -25.20 13.58 1.58
C GLU A 59 -26.27 13.45 2.66
N ILE A 60 -27.47 12.99 2.29
CA ILE A 60 -28.55 12.63 3.22
C ILE A 60 -28.07 11.54 4.19
N GLU A 61 -27.49 10.45 3.69
CA GLU A 61 -26.96 9.37 4.53
C GLU A 61 -25.87 9.84 5.50
N THR A 62 -25.03 10.79 5.07
CA THR A 62 -23.90 11.28 5.86
C THR A 62 -24.34 12.27 6.94
N ARG A 63 -25.32 13.15 6.64
CA ARG A 63 -25.85 14.16 7.58
C ARG A 63 -26.89 13.60 8.57
N SER A 64 -27.52 12.48 8.26
CA SER A 64 -28.54 11.87 9.12
C SER A 64 -27.90 11.28 10.37
N GLU A 65 -28.36 11.67 11.55
CA GLU A 65 -27.87 11.12 12.82
C GLU A 65 -28.74 9.96 13.31
N LEU A 66 -28.17 9.13 14.18
CA LEU A 66 -28.90 8.04 14.82
C LEU A 66 -29.75 8.58 15.98
N VAL A 67 -30.96 8.02 16.13
CA VAL A 67 -31.88 8.44 17.18
C VAL A 67 -31.74 7.52 18.38
N TYR A 68 -31.03 7.96 19.41
CA TYR A 68 -30.80 7.22 20.66
C TYR A 68 -32.00 7.28 21.64
N GLY A 69 -33.20 7.59 21.14
CA GLY A 69 -34.43 7.71 21.91
C GLY A 69 -35.37 6.51 21.73
N SER A 70 -36.66 6.79 21.88
CA SER A 70 -37.77 5.85 21.66
C SER A 70 -38.00 5.55 20.16
N GLU A 71 -38.94 4.64 19.87
CA GLU A 71 -39.38 4.40 18.48
C GLU A 71 -40.15 5.61 17.93
N GLU A 72 -40.92 6.25 18.81
CA GLU A 72 -41.65 7.48 18.56
C GLU A 72 -40.70 8.64 18.21
N ASP A 73 -39.55 8.76 18.89
CA ASP A 73 -38.52 9.75 18.56
C ASP A 73 -37.89 9.48 17.18
N ALA A 74 -37.65 8.20 16.85
CA ALA A 74 -37.09 7.80 15.56
C ALA A 74 -38.06 8.10 14.41
N VAL A 75 -39.34 7.74 14.60
CA VAL A 75 -40.43 8.08 13.66
C VAL A 75 -40.60 9.59 13.56
N ALA A 76 -40.58 10.34 14.67
CA ALA A 76 -40.67 11.80 14.66
C ALA A 76 -39.53 12.48 13.88
N GLN A 77 -38.35 11.86 13.78
CA GLN A 77 -37.25 12.31 12.91
C GLN A 77 -37.31 11.80 11.47
N GLY A 78 -38.40 11.11 11.10
CA GLY A 78 -38.70 10.69 9.73
C GLY A 78 -38.23 9.27 9.38
N PHE A 79 -37.68 8.51 10.33
CA PHE A 79 -37.33 7.11 10.08
C PHE A 79 -38.58 6.21 10.04
N ILE A 80 -38.52 5.13 9.27
CA ILE A 80 -39.59 4.11 9.22
C ILE A 80 -39.12 2.85 9.94
N GLY A 81 -39.94 2.34 10.86
CA GLY A 81 -39.73 1.07 11.54
C GLY A 81 -40.08 -0.12 10.64
N LEU A 82 -39.10 -1.01 10.44
CA LEU A 82 -39.31 -2.35 9.91
C LEU A 82 -39.89 -3.25 11.01
N CYS A 83 -40.94 -3.98 10.65
CA CYS A 83 -41.48 -5.08 11.44
C CYS A 83 -40.69 -6.36 11.08
N THR A 84 -40.80 -7.39 11.91
CA THR A 84 -40.29 -8.72 11.58
C THR A 84 -40.78 -9.20 10.20
N LEU A 85 -39.92 -9.91 9.46
CA LEU A 85 -40.17 -10.46 8.13
C LEU A 85 -40.46 -9.42 7.04
N ASP A 86 -40.18 -8.13 7.30
CA ASP A 86 -40.13 -7.12 6.26
C ASP A 86 -38.88 -7.26 5.37
N PHE A 87 -39.08 -7.02 4.08
CA PHE A 87 -38.03 -7.00 3.07
C PHE A 87 -38.04 -5.63 2.39
N LEU A 88 -36.95 -4.88 2.49
CA LEU A 88 -36.80 -3.58 1.85
C LEU A 88 -35.97 -3.69 0.58
N PHE A 89 -36.60 -3.32 -0.52
CA PHE A 89 -36.01 -3.24 -1.85
C PHE A 89 -35.74 -1.80 -2.29
N SER A 90 -34.83 -1.64 -3.24
CA SER A 90 -34.59 -0.40 -3.98
C SER A 90 -34.99 -0.62 -5.43
N ARG A 91 -35.97 0.15 -5.90
CA ARG A 91 -36.47 0.14 -7.27
C ARG A 91 -35.80 1.25 -8.07
N PRO A 92 -35.19 0.98 -9.23
CA PRO A 92 -34.63 2.06 -10.05
C PRO A 92 -35.77 2.90 -10.66
N THR A 93 -35.52 4.17 -10.98
CA THR A 93 -36.55 5.10 -11.52
C THR A 93 -37.20 4.64 -12.83
N ASP A 94 -36.48 3.85 -13.61
CA ASP A 94 -36.88 3.20 -14.86
C ASP A 94 -37.25 1.72 -14.70
N GLY A 95 -37.24 1.20 -13.45
CA GLY A 95 -37.56 -0.17 -13.12
C GLY A 95 -39.03 -0.54 -13.26
N ASN A 96 -39.27 -1.84 -13.46
CA ASN A 96 -40.61 -2.39 -13.66
C ASN A 96 -41.50 -2.25 -12.41
N VAL A 97 -42.75 -1.82 -12.61
CA VAL A 97 -43.80 -1.71 -11.58
C VAL A 97 -44.05 -3.00 -10.79
N ASN A 98 -43.71 -4.16 -11.36
CA ASN A 98 -43.84 -5.46 -10.69
C ASN A 98 -42.64 -5.86 -9.82
N GLY A 99 -41.59 -5.03 -9.72
CA GLY A 99 -40.42 -5.30 -8.89
C GLY A 99 -39.35 -6.23 -9.49
N LYS A 100 -39.43 -6.60 -10.79
CA LYS A 100 -38.42 -7.45 -11.42
C LYS A 100 -37.00 -6.85 -11.42
N ASP A 101 -36.89 -5.53 -11.49
CA ASP A 101 -35.59 -4.85 -11.51
C ASP A 101 -35.08 -4.51 -10.10
N ASP A 102 -35.92 -4.70 -9.08
CA ASP A 102 -35.63 -4.31 -7.70
C ASP A 102 -34.41 -5.07 -7.15
N VAL A 103 -33.71 -4.42 -6.22
CA VAL A 103 -32.52 -4.91 -5.53
C VAL A 103 -32.79 -4.95 -4.04
N LEU A 104 -32.52 -6.08 -3.37
CA LEU A 104 -32.67 -6.18 -1.92
C LEU A 104 -31.66 -5.24 -1.23
N VAL A 105 -32.14 -4.40 -0.32
CA VAL A 105 -31.32 -3.49 0.49
C VAL A 105 -31.19 -3.99 1.92
N ALA A 106 -32.29 -4.48 2.48
CA ALA A 106 -32.32 -5.04 3.82
C ALA A 106 -33.46 -6.06 4.01
N ALA A 107 -33.28 -7.01 4.93
CA ALA A 107 -34.29 -7.98 5.35
C ALA A 107 -34.20 -8.22 6.86
N SER A 108 -35.36 -8.24 7.53
CA SER A 108 -35.51 -8.53 8.96
C SER A 108 -36.07 -9.93 9.18
N PHE A 109 -35.63 -10.62 10.24
CA PHE A 109 -36.03 -11.98 10.59
C PHE A 109 -36.33 -12.09 12.09
N ASP A 110 -37.31 -12.90 12.49
CA ASP A 110 -37.56 -13.12 13.93
C ASP A 110 -36.57 -14.11 14.53
N GLY A 111 -36.46 -14.05 15.85
CA GLY A 111 -35.96 -15.16 16.65
C GLY A 111 -36.96 -16.31 16.71
N GLU A 112 -38.26 -16.02 16.66
CA GLU A 112 -39.34 -17.03 16.68
C GLU A 112 -39.38 -17.91 15.40
N ASP A 113 -38.90 -17.41 14.27
CA ASP A 113 -38.81 -18.16 13.00
C ASP A 113 -37.59 -19.11 12.95
N LEU A 114 -36.67 -19.02 13.91
CA LEU A 114 -35.50 -19.90 13.95
C LEU A 114 -35.90 -21.33 14.34
N PRO A 115 -35.38 -22.36 13.64
CA PRO A 115 -35.52 -23.75 14.06
C PRO A 115 -35.15 -23.95 15.53
N THR A 116 -35.93 -24.75 16.25
CA THR A 116 -35.76 -25.02 17.68
C THR A 116 -34.31 -25.40 18.00
N GLU A 117 -33.67 -26.20 17.14
CA GLU A 117 -32.30 -26.66 17.30
C GLU A 117 -31.28 -25.51 17.23
N LEU A 118 -31.51 -24.49 16.39
CA LEU A 118 -30.66 -23.29 16.36
C LEU A 118 -30.94 -22.38 17.56
N THR A 119 -32.18 -22.30 18.04
CA THR A 119 -32.53 -21.51 19.21
C THR A 119 -31.94 -22.10 20.50
N GLU A 120 -32.05 -23.42 20.70
CA GLU A 120 -31.43 -24.12 21.83
C GLU A 120 -29.91 -24.02 21.83
N GLU A 121 -29.27 -24.19 20.66
CA GLU A 121 -27.82 -24.04 20.51
C GLU A 121 -27.36 -22.60 20.74
N LEU A 122 -28.13 -21.60 20.28
CA LEU A 122 -27.84 -20.19 20.54
C LEU A 122 -27.90 -19.88 22.04
N GLU A 123 -28.93 -20.36 22.75
CA GLU A 123 -29.05 -20.19 24.21
C GLU A 123 -27.92 -20.88 24.97
N ARG A 124 -27.49 -22.08 24.55
CA ARG A 124 -26.29 -22.75 25.08
C ARG A 124 -25.04 -21.87 24.88
N VAL A 125 -24.82 -21.36 23.68
CA VAL A 125 -23.65 -20.53 23.36
C VAL A 125 -23.66 -19.20 24.12
N ILE A 126 -24.82 -18.55 24.30
CA ILE A 126 -24.96 -17.36 25.15
C ILE A 126 -24.54 -17.68 26.59
N GLY A 127 -24.99 -18.81 27.13
CA GLY A 127 -24.62 -19.30 28.45
C GLY A 127 -23.09 -19.45 28.62
N VAL A 128 -22.44 -20.07 27.63
CA VAL A 128 -20.97 -20.24 27.60
C VAL A 128 -20.24 -18.90 27.48
N VAL A 129 -20.61 -18.04 26.53
CA VAL A 129 -19.96 -16.74 26.29
C VAL A 129 -20.10 -15.82 27.50
N MET A 130 -21.32 -15.68 28.03
CA MET A 130 -21.61 -14.76 29.13
C MET A 130 -21.09 -15.31 30.48
N GLY A 131 -21.11 -16.63 30.66
CA GLY A 131 -20.76 -17.30 31.92
C GLY A 131 -21.78 -17.07 33.05
N PRO A 132 -21.50 -17.54 34.28
CA PRO A 132 -22.42 -17.41 35.42
C PRO A 132 -22.73 -15.96 35.78
N ARG A 133 -24.01 -15.60 35.97
CA ARG A 133 -24.45 -14.22 36.33
C ARG A 133 -23.72 -13.62 37.55
N SER A 134 -23.31 -14.46 38.51
CA SER A 134 -22.54 -14.04 39.69
C SER A 134 -21.14 -13.51 39.37
N GLN A 135 -20.54 -13.94 38.26
CA GLN A 135 -19.19 -13.60 37.81
C GLN A 135 -19.17 -12.51 36.71
N ARG A 136 -20.29 -11.83 36.46
CA ARG A 136 -20.40 -10.82 35.40
C ARG A 136 -20.29 -9.40 35.92
N ASP A 137 -19.46 -8.61 35.26
CA ASP A 137 -19.48 -7.15 35.34
C ASP A 137 -19.17 -6.56 33.96
N LEU A 138 -20.22 -6.32 33.19
CA LEU A 138 -20.16 -5.83 31.81
C LEU A 138 -19.74 -4.35 31.70
N TYR A 139 -19.43 -3.67 32.81
CA TYR A 139 -18.72 -2.38 32.79
C TYR A 139 -17.21 -2.54 33.05
N SER A 140 -16.74 -3.75 33.36
CA SER A 140 -15.32 -4.08 33.45
C SER A 140 -14.77 -4.58 32.10
N GLU A 141 -13.44 -4.63 31.97
CA GLU A 141 -12.79 -5.08 30.73
C GLU A 141 -12.91 -6.59 30.47
N ASN A 142 -13.23 -7.38 31.51
CA ASN A 142 -13.28 -8.85 31.52
C ASN A 142 -14.68 -9.35 31.98
N GLY A 143 -15.73 -8.68 31.51
CA GLY A 143 -17.08 -8.77 32.06
C GLY A 143 -17.84 -10.07 31.78
N THR A 144 -17.42 -10.84 30.77
CA THR A 144 -17.99 -12.14 30.39
C THR A 144 -16.99 -13.28 30.51
N SER A 145 -17.45 -14.53 30.38
CA SER A 145 -16.57 -15.70 30.28
C SER A 145 -15.62 -15.58 29.10
N PHE A 146 -16.14 -15.20 27.93
CA PHE A 146 -15.37 -14.99 26.72
C PHE A 146 -14.27 -13.92 26.91
N GLU A 147 -14.57 -12.81 27.57
CA GLU A 147 -13.58 -11.76 27.81
C GLU A 147 -12.49 -12.16 28.83
N ARG A 148 -12.80 -13.07 29.76
CA ARG A 148 -11.79 -13.66 30.66
C ARG A 148 -10.78 -14.56 29.94
N THR A 149 -11.04 -14.98 28.69
CA THR A 149 -10.04 -15.64 27.82
C THR A 149 -8.98 -14.67 27.26
N ASN A 150 -9.05 -13.38 27.63
CA ASN A 150 -8.20 -12.29 27.12
C ASN A 150 -8.16 -12.18 25.58
N PRO A 151 -9.33 -12.08 24.91
CA PRO A 151 -9.43 -11.96 23.46
C PRO A 151 -8.95 -10.59 22.94
N THR A 152 -8.36 -10.56 21.75
CA THR A 152 -7.88 -9.33 21.10
C THR A 152 -9.04 -8.43 20.69
N LYS A 153 -9.15 -7.28 21.37
CA LYS A 153 -10.13 -6.22 21.12
C LYS A 153 -9.84 -5.48 19.80
N VAL A 154 -10.78 -5.50 18.85
CA VAL A 154 -10.69 -4.70 17.62
C VAL A 154 -10.73 -3.21 17.97
N LYS A 155 -9.64 -2.47 17.67
CA LYS A 155 -9.49 -1.03 17.97
C LYS A 155 -9.75 -0.67 19.46
N LYS A 156 -9.44 -1.58 20.40
CA LYS A 156 -9.71 -1.45 21.85
C LYS A 156 -11.20 -1.41 22.25
N ALA A 157 -12.12 -1.70 21.33
CA ALA A 157 -13.55 -1.87 21.62
C ALA A 157 -13.87 -3.30 22.06
N ARG A 158 -15.04 -3.52 22.67
CA ARG A 158 -15.59 -4.85 23.00
C ARG A 158 -16.17 -5.56 21.77
N ALA A 159 -15.34 -5.63 20.75
CA ALA A 159 -15.59 -6.15 19.42
C ALA A 159 -14.46 -7.13 19.09
N TYR A 160 -14.81 -8.38 18.77
CA TYR A 160 -13.86 -9.50 18.72
C TYR A 160 -14.04 -10.27 17.41
N THR A 161 -13.03 -10.26 16.53
CA THR A 161 -13.07 -11.10 15.31
C THR A 161 -12.90 -12.57 15.69
N ILE A 162 -13.82 -13.41 15.24
CA ILE A 162 -13.84 -14.86 15.50
C ILE A 162 -13.77 -15.71 14.22
N GLY A 163 -14.03 -15.13 13.05
CA GLY A 163 -13.72 -15.72 11.74
C GLY A 163 -12.39 -15.21 11.16
N ASP A 164 -12.26 -15.11 9.83
CA ASP A 164 -11.01 -14.66 9.21
C ASP A 164 -10.72 -13.16 9.41
N THR A 165 -9.43 -12.84 9.43
CA THR A 165 -8.89 -11.48 9.39
C THR A 165 -8.30 -11.16 8.01
N TYR A 166 -8.41 -9.89 7.58
CA TYR A 166 -7.89 -9.43 6.28
C TYR A 166 -6.88 -8.29 6.47
N GLN A 167 -5.66 -8.52 6.01
CA GLN A 167 -4.57 -7.54 6.05
C GLN A 167 -4.57 -6.70 4.76
N VAL A 168 -5.39 -5.64 4.74
CA VAL A 168 -5.61 -4.75 3.56
C VAL A 168 -4.30 -4.35 2.85
N GLN A 169 -3.24 -4.01 3.60
CA GLN A 169 -1.95 -3.60 3.02
C GLN A 169 -1.21 -4.70 2.25
N LYS A 170 -1.40 -5.96 2.63
CA LYS A 170 -0.77 -7.13 1.99
C LYS A 170 -1.73 -7.91 1.09
N SER A 171 -3.03 -7.60 1.16
CA SER A 171 -4.11 -8.40 0.59
C SER A 171 -4.05 -9.86 1.03
N VAL A 172 -3.77 -10.11 2.31
CA VAL A 172 -3.69 -11.47 2.88
C VAL A 172 -4.90 -11.75 3.76
N THR A 173 -5.50 -12.92 3.61
CA THR A 173 -6.56 -13.46 4.47
C THR A 173 -6.02 -14.65 5.27
N ALA A 174 -6.37 -14.70 6.54
CA ALA A 174 -5.98 -15.78 7.47
C ALA A 174 -6.97 -15.84 8.65
N PRO A 175 -7.15 -17.00 9.30
CA PRO A 175 -7.90 -17.11 10.56
C PRO A 175 -7.45 -16.06 11.59
N ALA A 176 -8.37 -15.63 12.45
CA ALA A 176 -8.03 -14.65 13.50
C ALA A 176 -6.86 -15.13 14.36
N ALA A 177 -5.92 -14.22 14.66
CA ALA A 177 -4.69 -14.55 15.36
C ALA A 177 -4.90 -15.12 16.78
N ASP A 178 -6.06 -14.86 17.39
CA ASP A 178 -6.48 -15.44 18.65
C ASP A 178 -6.96 -16.89 18.53
N GLY A 179 -7.39 -17.36 17.35
CA GLY A 179 -7.80 -18.74 17.09
C GLY A 179 -6.63 -19.70 16.90
N ARG A 180 -5.44 -19.31 17.37
CA ARG A 180 -4.20 -20.09 17.24
C ARG A 180 -4.15 -21.20 18.27
N VAL A 181 -4.07 -22.45 17.77
CA VAL A 181 -3.98 -23.66 18.59
C VAL A 181 -2.75 -23.64 19.51
N ASP A 182 -1.63 -23.05 19.08
CA ASP A 182 -0.40 -22.92 19.88
C ASP A 182 -0.49 -21.93 21.06
N ARG A 183 -1.61 -21.19 21.20
CA ARG A 183 -1.71 -20.04 22.12
C ARG A 183 -2.95 -20.01 23.00
N GLN A 184 -3.84 -20.97 22.83
CA GLN A 184 -5.13 -21.04 23.53
C GLN A 184 -5.37 -22.45 24.05
N THR A 185 -6.20 -22.56 25.08
CA THR A 185 -6.64 -23.87 25.56
C THR A 185 -7.74 -24.44 24.64
N ALA A 186 -7.93 -25.75 24.67
CA ALA A 186 -8.96 -26.42 23.87
C ALA A 186 -10.37 -25.86 24.14
N GLU A 187 -10.66 -25.48 25.38
CA GLU A 187 -11.96 -24.91 25.79
C GLU A 187 -12.19 -23.51 25.20
N VAL A 188 -11.13 -22.69 25.10
CA VAL A 188 -11.20 -21.35 24.49
C VAL A 188 -11.41 -21.47 22.97
N LEU A 189 -10.74 -22.44 22.34
CA LEU A 189 -10.90 -22.72 20.91
C LEU A 189 -12.29 -23.30 20.60
N ALA A 190 -12.78 -24.22 21.42
CA ALA A 190 -14.15 -24.75 21.33
C ALA A 190 -15.19 -23.65 21.49
N MET A 191 -15.06 -22.79 22.52
CA MET A 191 -15.95 -21.63 22.70
C MET A 191 -15.97 -20.71 21.46
N ARG A 192 -14.82 -20.47 20.82
CA ARG A 192 -14.74 -19.66 19.59
C ARG A 192 -15.38 -20.36 18.40
N GLY A 193 -15.15 -21.66 18.25
CA GLY A 193 -15.75 -22.50 17.21
C GLY A 193 -17.27 -22.52 17.31
N ASP A 194 -17.80 -22.76 18.51
CA ASP A 194 -19.23 -22.75 18.82
C ASP A 194 -19.90 -21.42 18.43
N VAL A 195 -19.33 -20.28 18.85
CA VAL A 195 -19.86 -18.95 18.52
C VAL A 195 -19.83 -18.70 17.01
N LEU A 196 -18.75 -19.06 16.33
CA LEU A 196 -18.62 -18.91 14.87
C LEU A 196 -19.65 -19.79 14.14
N LYS A 197 -19.81 -21.04 14.58
CA LYS A 197 -20.75 -22.02 14.02
C LYS A 197 -22.20 -21.57 14.15
N ILE A 198 -22.64 -21.15 15.34
CA ILE A 198 -24.04 -20.72 15.52
C ILE A 198 -24.33 -19.40 14.80
N ALA A 199 -23.40 -18.44 14.82
CA ALA A 199 -23.54 -17.17 14.10
C ALA A 199 -23.71 -17.39 12.59
N THR A 200 -22.84 -18.21 11.99
CA THR A 200 -22.89 -18.52 10.56
C THR A 200 -24.09 -19.40 10.19
N SER A 201 -24.50 -20.33 11.07
CA SER A 201 -25.71 -21.15 10.88
C SER A 201 -26.98 -20.29 10.82
N ILE A 202 -27.17 -19.37 11.77
CA ILE A 202 -28.31 -18.44 11.76
C ILE A 202 -28.26 -17.48 10.57
N ALA A 203 -27.07 -16.98 10.22
CA ALA A 203 -26.90 -16.08 9.08
C ALA A 203 -27.23 -16.79 7.75
N ILE A 204 -26.75 -18.01 7.53
CA ILE A 204 -27.04 -18.81 6.33
C ILE A 204 -28.50 -19.30 6.31
N HIS A 205 -29.08 -19.66 7.45
CA HIS A 205 -30.52 -19.97 7.56
C HIS A 205 -31.36 -18.78 7.06
N ASN A 206 -31.13 -17.59 7.62
CA ASN A 206 -31.85 -16.38 7.24
C ASN A 206 -31.60 -15.97 5.78
N MET A 207 -30.37 -16.12 5.27
CA MET A 207 -30.08 -15.86 3.85
C MET A 207 -30.84 -16.80 2.90
N LYS A 208 -31.20 -18.02 3.31
CA LYS A 208 -32.06 -18.92 2.50
C LYS A 208 -33.49 -18.42 2.35
N SER A 209 -33.94 -17.52 3.24
CA SER A 209 -35.23 -16.82 3.16
C SER A 209 -35.16 -15.51 2.36
N THR A 210 -33.97 -15.10 1.91
CA THR A 210 -33.79 -14.00 0.95
C THR A 210 -33.97 -14.47 -0.50
N PRO A 211 -34.04 -13.58 -1.50
CA PRO A 211 -34.16 -13.98 -2.89
C PRO A 211 -33.13 -15.05 -3.30
N PRO A 212 -33.57 -16.19 -3.85
CA PRO A 212 -32.71 -17.37 -4.03
C PRO A 212 -31.53 -17.11 -4.98
N GLU A 213 -31.68 -16.16 -5.91
CA GLU A 213 -30.59 -15.74 -6.79
C GLU A 213 -29.42 -15.12 -6.04
N ILE A 214 -29.62 -14.49 -4.87
CA ILE A 214 -28.54 -13.91 -4.06
C ILE A 214 -27.59 -15.02 -3.59
N LEU A 215 -28.13 -16.05 -2.95
CA LEU A 215 -27.32 -17.21 -2.51
C LEU A 215 -26.76 -18.00 -3.70
N ALA A 216 -27.50 -18.12 -4.81
CA ALA A 216 -26.98 -18.77 -6.01
C ALA A 216 -25.76 -18.01 -6.58
N HIS A 217 -25.83 -16.69 -6.72
CA HIS A 217 -24.69 -15.89 -7.19
C HIS A 217 -23.52 -15.88 -6.20
N LEU A 218 -23.79 -15.88 -4.88
CA LEU A 218 -22.76 -16.02 -3.86
C LEU A 218 -22.09 -17.40 -3.89
N LYS A 219 -22.85 -18.50 -4.06
CA LYS A 219 -22.31 -19.86 -4.29
C LYS A 219 -21.39 -19.90 -5.52
N ILE A 220 -21.87 -19.39 -6.66
CA ILE A 220 -21.09 -19.32 -7.91
C ILE A 220 -19.78 -18.56 -7.67
N ASN A 221 -19.82 -17.41 -6.99
CA ASN A 221 -18.61 -16.65 -6.68
C ASN A 221 -17.69 -17.38 -5.70
N SER A 222 -18.25 -18.01 -4.66
CA SER A 222 -17.53 -18.81 -3.65
C SER A 222 -16.73 -19.93 -4.32
N ASP A 223 -17.37 -20.65 -5.24
CA ASP A 223 -16.75 -21.74 -6.00
C ASP A 223 -15.64 -21.22 -6.93
N LEU A 224 -15.92 -20.16 -7.68
CA LEU A 224 -14.98 -19.55 -8.64
C LEU A 224 -13.71 -18.95 -8.00
N ILE A 225 -13.71 -18.70 -6.69
CA ILE A 225 -12.55 -18.15 -5.96
C ILE A 225 -12.03 -19.08 -4.85
N ASN A 226 -12.61 -20.29 -4.73
CA ASN A 226 -12.36 -21.24 -3.65
C ASN A 226 -12.42 -20.56 -2.26
N MET A 227 -13.56 -19.94 -1.92
CA MET A 227 -13.74 -19.28 -0.63
C MET A 227 -13.92 -20.32 0.50
N PRO A 228 -13.19 -20.20 1.63
CA PRO A 228 -13.39 -21.07 2.77
C PRO A 228 -14.78 -20.94 3.38
N GLU A 229 -15.47 -22.07 3.56
CA GLU A 229 -16.76 -22.16 4.27
C GLU A 229 -16.52 -22.11 5.79
N ILE A 230 -16.35 -20.92 6.34
CA ILE A 230 -16.06 -20.78 7.78
C ILE A 230 -17.31 -21.04 8.64
N GLY A 231 -17.13 -21.77 9.75
CA GLY A 231 -18.15 -21.98 10.78
C GLY A 231 -19.16 -23.09 10.50
N VAL A 232 -19.80 -23.07 9.32
CA VAL A 232 -20.77 -24.09 8.89
C VAL A 232 -20.63 -24.39 7.40
N ASP A 233 -20.77 -25.66 7.05
CA ASP A 233 -20.79 -26.14 5.67
C ASP A 233 -21.88 -25.42 4.86
N GLY A 234 -21.55 -25.04 3.61
CA GLY A 234 -22.38 -24.22 2.76
C GLY A 234 -22.39 -22.72 3.12
N ASN A 235 -21.49 -22.23 3.99
CA ASN A 235 -21.29 -20.79 4.18
C ASN A 235 -20.59 -20.15 2.96
N VAL A 236 -21.41 -19.72 2.00
CA VAL A 236 -20.97 -19.12 0.73
C VAL A 236 -21.03 -17.60 0.72
N ALA A 237 -21.43 -16.99 1.84
CA ALA A 237 -21.73 -15.55 1.93
C ALA A 237 -20.75 -14.79 2.83
N PHE A 238 -20.28 -15.39 3.92
CA PHE A 238 -19.62 -14.68 5.01
C PHE A 238 -18.18 -15.16 5.23
N SER A 239 -17.23 -14.38 4.72
CA SER A 239 -15.80 -14.57 4.94
C SER A 239 -15.30 -14.23 6.35
N SER A 240 -16.14 -13.65 7.22
CA SER A 240 -15.72 -13.25 8.56
C SER A 240 -16.90 -13.14 9.51
N CYS A 241 -16.63 -13.29 10.81
CA CYS A 241 -17.60 -13.08 11.87
C CYS A 241 -16.96 -12.30 13.03
N GLN A 242 -17.74 -11.47 13.70
CA GLN A 242 -17.36 -10.65 14.85
C GLN A 242 -18.40 -10.75 15.97
N LEU A 243 -17.93 -11.00 17.19
CA LEU A 243 -18.73 -10.93 18.41
C LEU A 243 -18.60 -9.53 19.02
N ASN A 244 -19.72 -8.83 19.19
CA ASN A 244 -19.79 -7.53 19.86
C ASN A 244 -20.52 -7.67 21.21
N ILE A 245 -19.94 -7.16 22.30
CA ILE A 245 -20.50 -7.28 23.65
C ILE A 245 -20.78 -5.88 24.22
N SER A 246 -22.05 -5.59 24.53
CA SER A 246 -22.47 -4.29 25.09
C SER A 246 -23.28 -4.44 26.39
N PRO A 247 -23.07 -3.56 27.39
CA PRO A 247 -23.82 -3.56 28.64
C PRO A 247 -25.23 -2.99 28.46
N VAL A 248 -26.09 -3.17 29.47
CA VAL A 248 -27.39 -2.48 29.57
C VAL A 248 -27.23 -1.08 30.18
N ASP A 249 -27.81 -0.06 29.54
CA ASP A 249 -27.85 1.30 30.03
C ASP A 249 -29.05 1.58 30.96
N ALA A 250 -29.00 2.73 31.64
CA ALA A 250 -30.02 3.12 32.62
C ALA A 250 -31.34 3.43 31.92
N HIS A 251 -32.46 3.27 32.63
CA HIS A 251 -33.76 3.73 32.15
C HIS A 251 -33.70 5.21 31.72
N GLY A 252 -34.23 5.51 30.53
CA GLY A 252 -34.21 6.86 29.94
C GLY A 252 -32.84 7.32 29.41
N SER A 253 -31.83 6.45 29.33
CA SER A 253 -30.52 6.82 28.79
C SER A 253 -30.55 6.98 27.26
N THR A 254 -30.03 8.10 26.77
CA THR A 254 -29.88 8.42 25.34
C THR A 254 -28.42 8.31 24.86
N SER A 255 -27.66 7.42 25.50
CA SER A 255 -26.25 7.18 25.21
C SER A 255 -26.04 6.46 23.88
N SER A 256 -24.95 6.78 23.18
CA SER A 256 -24.42 5.91 22.13
C SER A 256 -23.62 4.77 22.74
N MET A 257 -23.51 3.66 22.01
CA MET A 257 -22.68 2.51 22.44
C MET A 257 -21.19 2.74 22.19
N ALA A 258 -20.77 3.90 21.69
CA ALA A 258 -19.38 4.19 21.35
C ALA A 258 -18.42 4.06 22.56
N SER A 259 -18.95 4.20 23.78
CA SER A 259 -18.24 3.96 25.03
C SER A 259 -17.77 2.51 25.23
N SER A 260 -18.46 1.53 24.64
CA SER A 260 -18.18 0.08 24.80
C SER A 260 -17.73 -0.58 23.49
N LEU A 261 -18.36 -0.23 22.37
CA LEU A 261 -18.10 -0.79 21.04
C LEU A 261 -17.24 0.14 20.15
N GLY A 262 -16.78 1.28 20.66
CA GLY A 262 -16.00 2.25 19.87
C GLY A 262 -16.75 2.67 18.62
N GLN A 263 -16.07 2.70 17.47
CA GLN A 263 -16.72 3.02 16.19
C GLN A 263 -17.89 2.08 15.82
N PHE A 264 -17.91 0.84 16.32
CA PHE A 264 -18.98 -0.12 16.00
C PHE A 264 -20.26 0.13 16.81
N GLY A 265 -20.18 0.99 17.84
CA GLY A 265 -21.32 1.45 18.64
C GLY A 265 -21.88 2.81 18.22
N ASP A 266 -21.45 3.29 17.06
CA ASP A 266 -21.77 4.61 16.51
C ASP A 266 -22.16 4.48 15.02
N LYS A 267 -22.55 5.59 14.39
CA LYS A 267 -22.84 5.67 12.95
C LYS A 267 -21.56 5.44 12.13
N HIS A 268 -21.49 4.32 11.41
CA HIS A 268 -20.32 3.97 10.58
C HIS A 268 -20.71 3.31 9.25
N ARG A 269 -19.71 3.07 8.40
CA ARG A 269 -19.80 2.23 7.19
C ARG A 269 -18.65 1.26 7.21
N ASP A 270 -18.90 0.05 6.75
CA ASP A 270 -17.85 -0.93 6.51
C ASP A 270 -17.33 -0.76 5.08
N ASP A 271 -16.47 0.26 4.90
CA ASP A 271 -15.75 0.65 3.65
C ASP A 271 -14.98 -0.51 2.96
N HIS A 272 -15.02 -1.73 3.51
CA HIS A 272 -14.31 -2.94 3.06
C HIS A 272 -15.24 -4.14 2.82
N ASP A 273 -16.56 -3.99 2.92
CA ASP A 273 -17.54 -5.01 2.56
C ASP A 273 -17.76 -5.08 1.04
N SER A 274 -18.19 -6.25 0.58
CA SER A 274 -18.45 -6.56 -0.82
C SER A 274 -19.68 -5.82 -1.34
N LEU A 275 -19.59 -5.27 -2.56
CA LEU A 275 -20.67 -4.53 -3.22
C LEU A 275 -21.97 -5.34 -3.40
N ALA A 276 -21.87 -6.67 -3.43
CA ALA A 276 -23.00 -7.59 -3.59
C ALA A 276 -23.12 -8.59 -2.43
N GLY A 277 -22.37 -8.36 -1.35
CA GLY A 277 -22.49 -9.12 -0.11
C GLY A 277 -23.44 -8.42 0.86
N PHE A 278 -24.06 -9.21 1.74
CA PHE A 278 -24.82 -8.73 2.87
C PHE A 278 -24.04 -8.94 4.16
N THR A 279 -24.10 -7.96 5.05
CA THR A 279 -23.74 -8.11 6.46
C THR A 279 -24.99 -8.55 7.20
N HIS A 280 -24.85 -9.61 7.98
CA HIS A 280 -25.91 -10.19 8.80
C HIS A 280 -25.55 -9.97 10.27
N VAL A 281 -26.50 -9.44 11.04
CA VAL A 281 -26.37 -9.29 12.49
C VAL A 281 -27.51 -10.00 13.19
N THR A 282 -27.18 -10.95 14.08
CA THR A 282 -28.11 -11.49 15.07
C THR A 282 -27.92 -10.77 16.40
N THR A 283 -29.00 -10.23 16.95
CA THR A 283 -29.03 -9.64 18.28
C THR A 283 -29.52 -10.66 19.29
N THR A 284 -28.76 -10.90 20.35
CA THR A 284 -29.18 -11.76 21.45
C THR A 284 -28.49 -11.37 22.76
N GLY A 285 -28.64 -12.15 23.84
CA GLY A 285 -27.94 -11.95 25.11
C GLY A 285 -28.82 -12.28 26.32
N ASP A 286 -28.40 -11.78 27.48
CA ASP A 286 -29.14 -12.01 28.73
C ASP A 286 -30.01 -10.79 29.07
N PHE A 287 -31.16 -10.72 28.41
CA PHE A 287 -32.25 -9.79 28.68
C PHE A 287 -33.60 -10.46 28.37
N ASP A 288 -34.67 -9.88 28.91
CA ASP A 288 -36.06 -10.31 28.71
C ASP A 288 -36.87 -9.13 28.15
N ASP A 289 -38.11 -9.38 27.74
CA ASP A 289 -38.94 -8.39 26.99
C ASP A 289 -39.36 -7.17 27.82
N THR A 290 -39.02 -7.13 29.13
CA THR A 290 -39.16 -5.92 29.95
C THR A 290 -38.06 -4.88 29.66
N TYR A 291 -36.99 -5.28 28.98
CA TYR A 291 -35.91 -4.41 28.53
C TYR A 291 -36.18 -3.91 27.11
N ASP A 292 -35.93 -2.64 26.88
CA ASP A 292 -35.88 -2.09 25.53
C ASP A 292 -34.55 -2.51 24.89
N ALA A 293 -34.60 -3.50 23.99
CA ALA A 293 -33.41 -4.06 23.32
C ALA A 293 -32.71 -3.08 22.35
N GLY A 294 -33.25 -1.87 22.19
CA GLY A 294 -32.75 -0.83 21.31
C GLY A 294 -33.23 -1.01 19.85
N ARG A 295 -32.64 -0.22 18.96
CA ARG A 295 -32.91 -0.24 17.52
C ARG A 295 -31.60 -0.40 16.75
N PHE A 296 -31.70 -0.92 15.52
CA PHE A 296 -30.62 -0.92 14.53
C PHE A 296 -31.06 -0.11 13.31
N PHE A 297 -30.26 0.86 12.89
CA PHE A 297 -30.59 1.87 11.89
C PHE A 297 -29.82 1.67 10.58
N LEU A 298 -30.48 1.94 9.45
CA LEU A 298 -29.82 2.32 8.20
C LEU A 298 -30.14 3.79 7.93
N ALA A 299 -29.12 4.65 8.02
CA ALA A 299 -29.24 6.09 7.91
C ALA A 299 -29.79 6.53 6.54
N PHE A 300 -29.59 5.74 5.49
CA PHE A 300 -30.33 5.84 4.23
C PHE A 300 -30.86 4.45 3.83
N PRO A 301 -32.15 4.31 3.48
CA PRO A 301 -33.13 5.35 3.22
C PRO A 301 -33.86 5.89 4.47
N GLY A 302 -33.25 5.87 5.66
CA GLY A 302 -33.89 6.35 6.88
C GLY A 302 -34.89 5.32 7.38
N ILE A 303 -34.38 4.16 7.78
CA ILE A 303 -35.16 3.08 8.41
C ILE A 303 -34.46 2.59 9.67
N PHE A 304 -35.22 1.93 10.54
CA PHE A 304 -34.69 1.16 11.66
C PHE A 304 -35.45 -0.15 11.82
N MET A 305 -34.84 -1.13 12.48
CA MET A 305 -35.53 -2.26 13.08
C MET A 305 -35.49 -2.09 14.60
N LYS A 306 -36.59 -2.39 15.29
CA LYS A 306 -36.55 -2.65 16.73
C LYS A 306 -35.84 -3.99 16.95
N ASN A 307 -34.79 -4.01 17.76
CA ASN A 307 -34.15 -5.28 18.08
C ASN A 307 -35.11 -6.13 18.92
N THR A 308 -35.15 -7.43 18.68
CA THR A 308 -35.77 -8.43 19.56
C THR A 308 -34.68 -9.38 20.08
N ARG A 309 -35.00 -10.22 21.07
CA ARG A 309 -34.10 -11.32 21.45
C ARG A 309 -34.09 -12.35 20.32
N ASN A 310 -32.90 -12.74 19.88
CA ASN A 310 -32.64 -13.65 18.75
C ASN A 310 -33.04 -13.12 17.36
N GLY A 311 -33.63 -11.91 17.27
CA GLY A 311 -33.93 -11.25 16.00
C GLY A 311 -32.67 -10.92 15.19
N SER A 312 -32.81 -10.97 13.86
CA SER A 312 -31.69 -10.81 12.93
C SER A 312 -31.97 -9.84 11.79
N PHE A 313 -30.91 -9.21 11.28
CA PHE A 313 -30.96 -8.25 10.17
C PHE A 313 -29.89 -8.56 9.12
N ALA A 314 -30.29 -8.73 7.86
CA ALA A 314 -29.39 -8.72 6.71
C ALA A 314 -29.47 -7.36 6.01
N PHE A 315 -28.33 -6.73 5.73
CA PHE A 315 -28.25 -5.41 5.08
C PHE A 315 -26.91 -5.22 4.37
N SER A 316 -26.77 -4.20 3.51
CA SER A 316 -25.45 -3.86 2.95
C SER A 316 -24.62 -3.03 3.94
N GLY A 317 -23.51 -3.56 4.45
CA GLY A 317 -22.58 -2.85 5.35
C GLY A 317 -21.92 -1.59 4.77
N LEU A 318 -22.02 -1.40 3.45
CA LEU A 318 -21.62 -0.19 2.74
C LEU A 318 -22.59 0.99 2.93
N ARG A 319 -23.80 0.75 3.48
CA ARG A 319 -24.73 1.79 3.95
C ARG A 319 -24.31 2.28 5.33
N ALA A 320 -24.56 3.56 5.62
CA ALA A 320 -24.24 4.08 6.95
C ALA A 320 -25.26 3.56 7.97
N HIS A 321 -24.76 2.94 9.04
CA HIS A 321 -25.57 2.17 9.95
C HIS A 321 -25.01 2.23 11.38
N GLY A 322 -25.80 1.74 12.33
CA GLY A 322 -25.41 1.64 13.75
C GLY A 322 -26.62 1.29 14.62
N GLY A 323 -26.40 1.04 15.91
CA GLY A 323 -27.47 0.68 16.84
C GLY A 323 -27.49 1.56 18.10
N THR A 324 -28.56 1.41 18.87
CA THR A 324 -28.70 1.97 20.22
C THR A 324 -28.41 0.91 21.29
N PRO A 325 -28.07 1.29 22.54
CA PRO A 325 -27.89 0.36 23.64
C PRO A 325 -29.20 -0.36 24.02
N ILE A 326 -29.10 -1.44 24.81
CA ILE A 326 -30.25 -1.93 25.57
C ILE A 326 -30.50 -0.97 26.72
N VAL A 327 -31.76 -0.59 26.96
CA VAL A 327 -32.19 0.27 28.06
C VAL A 327 -33.02 -0.54 29.06
N ALA A 328 -32.67 -0.44 30.34
CA ALA A 328 -33.40 -1.15 31.39
C ALA A 328 -34.77 -0.52 31.71
N PRO A 329 -35.74 -1.32 32.20
CA PRO A 329 -36.99 -0.78 32.73
C PRO A 329 -36.75 0.06 34.02
N PRO A 330 -37.75 0.89 34.42
CA PRO A 330 -37.69 1.66 35.66
C PRO A 330 -37.37 0.78 36.88
N GLY A 331 -36.57 1.30 37.82
CA GLY A 331 -36.21 0.62 39.06
C GLY A 331 -35.02 -0.36 38.99
N VAL A 332 -34.53 -0.73 37.80
CA VAL A 332 -33.39 -1.66 37.68
C VAL A 332 -32.05 -1.00 38.04
N GLY A 333 -31.54 -1.35 39.22
CA GLY A 333 -30.26 -0.85 39.74
C GLY A 333 -29.02 -1.30 38.95
N ARG A 334 -27.92 -0.56 39.10
CA ARG A 334 -26.63 -0.80 38.41
C ARG A 334 -26.09 -2.22 38.60
N ASN A 335 -26.32 -2.84 39.76
CA ASN A 335 -25.84 -4.20 40.05
C ASN A 335 -26.55 -5.30 39.25
N GLU A 336 -27.77 -5.08 38.76
CA GLU A 336 -28.44 -6.00 37.83
C GLU A 336 -28.03 -5.68 36.39
N ARG A 337 -28.00 -4.39 36.01
CA ARG A 337 -27.56 -3.95 34.67
C ARG A 337 -26.15 -4.41 34.31
N LYS A 338 -25.22 -4.50 35.27
CA LYS A 338 -23.85 -5.01 35.00
C LYS A 338 -23.78 -6.52 34.72
N ARG A 339 -24.83 -7.29 35.04
CA ARG A 339 -24.89 -8.74 34.84
C ARG A 339 -25.63 -9.13 33.55
N ARG A 340 -26.35 -8.18 32.95
CA ARG A 340 -27.16 -8.32 31.74
C ARG A 340 -26.57 -7.51 30.59
N GLY A 341 -26.68 -8.02 29.38
CA GLY A 341 -26.06 -7.38 28.22
C GLY A 341 -26.40 -8.07 26.91
N ARG A 342 -26.06 -7.37 25.83
CA ARG A 342 -26.30 -7.80 24.45
C ARG A 342 -25.02 -8.38 23.85
N LEU A 343 -25.21 -9.48 23.13
CA LEU A 343 -24.30 -10.03 22.16
C LEU A 343 -24.86 -9.73 20.77
N ASN A 344 -24.08 -9.05 19.92
CA ASN A 344 -24.39 -8.98 18.49
C ASN A 344 -23.39 -9.89 17.77
N LEU A 345 -23.91 -10.92 17.09
CA LEU A 345 -23.15 -11.82 16.22
C LEU A 345 -23.20 -11.23 14.80
N VAL A 346 -22.06 -10.74 14.30
CA VAL A 346 -21.99 -10.01 13.02
C VAL A 346 -21.21 -10.84 12.01
N CYS A 347 -21.90 -11.47 11.06
CA CYS A 347 -21.32 -12.17 9.92
C CYS A 347 -21.23 -11.22 8.73
N TYR A 348 -20.05 -11.02 8.13
CA TYR A 348 -19.85 -9.97 7.12
C TYR A 348 -18.96 -10.35 5.92
N PRO A 349 -19.22 -9.75 4.73
CA PRO A 349 -18.71 -10.22 3.45
C PRO A 349 -17.54 -9.34 2.98
N LYS A 350 -16.31 -9.56 3.45
CA LYS A 350 -15.17 -8.71 3.09
C LYS A 350 -14.95 -8.70 1.58
N ALA A 351 -14.89 -7.52 0.97
CA ALA A 351 -14.62 -7.35 -0.47
C ALA A 351 -13.29 -7.97 -0.89
N GLY A 352 -12.28 -7.93 -0.01
CA GLY A 352 -11.01 -8.63 -0.25
C GLY A 352 -11.20 -10.14 -0.38
N CYS A 353 -12.17 -10.71 0.34
CA CYS A 353 -12.43 -12.14 0.41
C CYS A 353 -13.40 -12.66 -0.65
N LEU A 354 -14.33 -11.82 -1.13
CA LEU A 354 -15.25 -12.14 -2.22
C LEU A 354 -14.76 -11.66 -3.59
N THR A 355 -13.56 -11.11 -3.68
CA THR A 355 -12.91 -10.78 -4.97
C THR A 355 -11.59 -11.51 -5.13
N VAL A 356 -11.20 -11.74 -6.39
CA VAL A 356 -9.99 -12.50 -6.76
C VAL A 356 -8.70 -11.69 -6.57
N LYS A 357 -8.52 -11.11 -5.39
CA LYS A 357 -7.42 -10.18 -5.06
C LYS A 357 -6.68 -10.54 -3.77
N GLN A 358 -7.26 -11.40 -2.95
CA GLN A 358 -6.60 -11.90 -1.74
C GLN A 358 -5.61 -13.01 -2.03
N LYS A 359 -4.67 -13.18 -1.10
CA LYS A 359 -3.85 -14.36 -0.93
C LYS A 359 -4.28 -15.04 0.36
N TYR A 360 -4.54 -16.34 0.34
CA TYR A 360 -4.76 -17.11 1.57
C TYR A 360 -3.42 -17.49 2.17
N ALA A 361 -3.20 -17.21 3.46
CA ALA A 361 -2.07 -17.77 4.20
C ALA A 361 -2.41 -19.23 4.54
N PHE A 362 -1.98 -20.15 3.67
CA PHE A 362 -2.48 -21.52 3.63
C PHE A 362 -1.69 -22.46 4.55
N SER A 363 -0.37 -22.32 4.60
CA SER A 363 0.52 -23.18 5.38
C SER A 363 1.87 -22.49 5.64
N THR A 364 2.84 -23.20 6.21
CA THR A 364 4.25 -22.77 6.22
C THR A 364 5.15 -23.80 5.54
N LEU A 365 6.32 -23.37 5.07
CA LEU A 365 7.35 -24.23 4.48
C LEU A 365 8.65 -24.09 5.29
N PRO A 366 9.34 -25.21 5.60
CA PRO A 366 10.67 -25.16 6.18
C PRO A 366 11.69 -24.72 5.12
N THR A 367 12.50 -23.73 5.50
CA THR A 367 13.62 -23.19 4.70
C THR A 367 14.90 -23.18 5.55
N SER A 368 16.05 -22.94 4.94
CA SER A 368 17.31 -22.75 5.68
C SER A 368 17.32 -21.52 6.61
N GLU A 369 16.40 -20.57 6.40
CA GLU A 369 16.27 -19.35 7.20
C GLU A 369 15.12 -19.43 8.24
N GLY A 370 14.43 -20.56 8.33
CA GLY A 370 13.28 -20.78 9.24
C GLY A 370 11.99 -21.12 8.49
N LEU A 371 10.84 -20.73 9.04
CA LEU A 371 9.52 -20.99 8.43
C LEU A 371 9.07 -19.82 7.55
N GLU A 372 8.83 -20.08 6.27
CA GLU A 372 8.19 -19.14 5.35
C GLU A 372 6.68 -19.43 5.23
N ILE A 373 5.83 -18.41 5.08
CA ILE A 373 4.38 -18.61 4.87
C ILE A 373 4.12 -18.97 3.41
N LEU A 374 3.53 -20.14 3.19
CA LEU A 374 2.96 -20.53 1.90
C LEU A 374 1.65 -19.78 1.68
N TYR A 375 1.61 -18.98 0.61
CA TYR A 375 0.40 -18.32 0.16
C TYR A 375 -0.21 -19.05 -1.04
N ILE A 376 -1.54 -19.21 -1.05
CA ILE A 376 -2.28 -19.42 -2.30
C ILE A 376 -2.54 -18.02 -2.89
N PRO A 377 -1.92 -17.67 -4.03
CA PRO A 377 -2.20 -16.41 -4.71
C PRO A 377 -3.52 -16.52 -5.51
N PRO A 378 -4.22 -15.39 -5.78
CA PRO A 378 -5.53 -15.43 -6.40
C PRO A 378 -5.53 -16.02 -7.81
N GLU A 379 -4.37 -16.00 -8.49
CA GLU A 379 -4.18 -16.62 -9.81
C GLU A 379 -4.27 -18.15 -9.77
N LEU A 380 -3.96 -18.80 -8.63
CA LEU A 380 -4.17 -20.25 -8.45
C LEU A 380 -5.58 -20.61 -7.97
N SER A 381 -6.33 -19.64 -7.42
CA SER A 381 -7.74 -19.82 -7.08
C SER A 381 -8.68 -19.73 -8.30
N LEU A 382 -8.19 -19.31 -9.46
CA LEU A 382 -8.97 -19.20 -10.70
C LEU A 382 -8.77 -20.42 -11.60
N GLU A 383 -9.84 -21.18 -11.82
CA GLU A 383 -9.90 -22.26 -12.83
C GLU A 383 -9.64 -21.74 -14.26
N SER A 384 -9.82 -20.43 -14.51
CA SER A 384 -9.50 -19.77 -15.78
C SER A 384 -8.02 -19.44 -15.98
N PHE A 385 -7.10 -19.90 -15.11
CA PHE A 385 -5.67 -19.69 -15.30
C PHE A 385 -5.21 -20.30 -16.64
N ASN A 386 -4.58 -19.49 -17.50
CA ASN A 386 -4.17 -19.96 -18.82
C ASN A 386 -2.97 -20.93 -18.68
N PRO A 387 -3.11 -22.23 -18.98
CA PRO A 387 -2.03 -23.22 -18.81
C PRO A 387 -0.85 -22.98 -19.77
N LEU A 388 -0.98 -22.05 -20.72
CA LEU A 388 0.07 -21.64 -21.66
C LEU A 388 0.98 -20.52 -21.13
N HIS A 389 0.92 -20.15 -19.84
CA HIS A 389 1.98 -19.37 -19.20
C HIS A 389 3.28 -20.20 -19.15
N ARG A 390 4.04 -20.17 -20.24
CA ARG A 390 5.41 -20.69 -20.28
C ARG A 390 6.23 -19.90 -19.25
N PRO A 391 6.89 -20.55 -18.30
CA PRO A 391 7.76 -19.84 -17.36
C PRO A 391 8.92 -19.19 -18.13
N ASN A 392 9.34 -17.99 -17.71
CA ASN A 392 10.51 -17.29 -18.26
C ASN A 392 11.85 -17.95 -17.87
N HIS A 393 11.80 -19.09 -17.17
CA HIS A 393 12.92 -19.88 -16.70
C HIS A 393 12.62 -21.35 -16.96
N SER A 394 13.64 -22.12 -17.32
CA SER A 394 13.51 -23.57 -17.44
C SER A 394 13.07 -24.20 -16.11
N THR A 395 12.12 -25.14 -16.17
CA THR A 395 11.59 -25.85 -15.00
C THR A 395 11.58 -27.36 -15.25
N PHE A 396 11.78 -28.16 -14.20
CA PHE A 396 11.65 -29.62 -14.31
C PHE A 396 10.26 -30.08 -14.78
N CYS A 397 9.21 -29.27 -14.56
CA CYS A 397 7.86 -29.56 -15.02
C CYS A 397 7.67 -29.37 -16.53
N HIS A 398 8.31 -28.35 -17.13
CA HIS A 398 8.19 -28.07 -18.57
C HIS A 398 9.32 -28.75 -19.36
N ASP A 399 10.56 -28.47 -18.99
CA ASP A 399 11.78 -28.77 -19.76
C ASP A 399 12.47 -30.06 -19.31
N GLY A 400 12.00 -30.69 -18.22
CA GLY A 400 12.61 -31.89 -17.66
C GLY A 400 12.76 -33.03 -18.67
N HIS A 401 11.78 -33.21 -19.58
CA HIS A 401 11.80 -34.22 -20.65
C HIS A 401 13.02 -34.14 -21.60
N ILE A 402 13.72 -33.00 -21.64
CA ILE A 402 14.95 -32.84 -22.45
C ILE A 402 16.12 -33.64 -21.85
N ILE A 403 16.12 -33.87 -20.54
CA ILE A 403 17.22 -34.49 -19.79
C ILE A 403 16.83 -35.80 -19.08
N MET A 404 15.56 -36.21 -19.12
CA MET A 404 15.08 -37.47 -18.54
C MET A 404 13.88 -38.02 -19.33
N SER A 405 13.63 -39.33 -19.27
CA SER A 405 12.45 -39.92 -19.93
C SER A 405 11.14 -39.37 -19.35
N ARG A 406 10.05 -39.44 -20.14
CA ARG A 406 8.72 -38.96 -19.71
C ARG A 406 8.26 -39.58 -18.40
N GLU A 407 8.45 -40.89 -18.23
CA GLU A 407 8.12 -41.57 -16.96
C GLU A 407 8.99 -41.05 -15.80
N ALA A 408 10.30 -40.83 -16.03
CA ALA A 408 11.19 -40.30 -15.00
C ALA A 408 10.79 -38.87 -14.58
N GLN A 409 10.43 -38.01 -15.54
CA GLN A 409 9.95 -36.65 -15.28
C GLN A 409 8.66 -36.66 -14.48
N MET A 410 7.65 -37.41 -14.94
CA MET A 410 6.36 -37.50 -14.27
C MET A 410 6.47 -38.11 -12.87
N ARG A 411 7.32 -39.13 -12.71
CA ARG A 411 7.64 -39.71 -11.41
C ARG A 411 8.35 -38.71 -10.49
N PHE A 412 9.27 -37.89 -11.00
CA PHE A 412 9.90 -36.83 -10.21
C PHE A 412 8.89 -35.78 -9.76
N MET A 413 8.07 -35.25 -10.69
CA MET A 413 7.02 -34.26 -10.41
C MET A 413 6.03 -34.75 -9.35
N ALA A 414 5.48 -35.95 -9.51
CA ALA A 414 4.52 -36.52 -8.57
C ALA A 414 5.14 -36.76 -7.18
N LYS A 415 6.41 -37.19 -7.11
CA LYS A 415 7.14 -37.31 -5.84
C LYS A 415 7.35 -35.95 -5.15
N SER A 416 7.74 -34.91 -5.89
CA SER A 416 7.90 -33.56 -5.33
C SER A 416 6.59 -32.99 -4.81
N LEU A 417 5.49 -33.17 -5.56
CA LEU A 417 4.15 -32.78 -5.12
C LEU A 417 3.67 -33.59 -3.90
N TYR A 418 3.99 -34.88 -3.83
CA TYR A 418 3.71 -35.71 -2.64
C TYR A 418 4.47 -35.20 -1.41
N CYS A 419 5.78 -34.92 -1.53
CA CYS A 419 6.59 -34.38 -0.44
C CYS A 419 6.05 -33.03 0.05
N PHE A 420 5.67 -32.14 -0.88
CA PHE A 420 5.05 -30.86 -0.57
C PHE A 420 3.70 -31.04 0.17
N SER A 421 2.81 -31.87 -0.38
CA SER A 421 1.50 -32.16 0.22
C SER A 421 1.65 -32.80 1.60
N LYS A 422 2.64 -33.68 1.80
CA LYS A 422 2.95 -34.27 3.11
C LYS A 422 3.35 -33.20 4.13
N VAL A 423 4.24 -32.26 3.77
CA VAL A 423 4.67 -31.17 4.68
C VAL A 423 3.51 -30.24 5.04
N VAL A 424 2.59 -29.98 4.10
CA VAL A 424 1.36 -29.21 4.38
C VAL A 424 0.43 -30.01 5.31
N MET A 425 0.19 -31.29 5.04
CA MET A 425 -0.70 -32.12 5.88
C MET A 425 -0.14 -32.36 7.29
N GLN A 426 1.18 -32.35 7.47
CA GLN A 426 1.83 -32.39 8.79
C GLN A 426 1.58 -31.14 9.66
N GLN A 427 0.98 -30.08 9.12
CA GLN A 427 0.59 -28.87 9.85
C GLN A 427 -0.92 -28.81 10.13
N VAL A 428 -1.69 -29.81 9.68
CA VAL A 428 -3.07 -30.01 10.13
C VAL A 428 -3.05 -30.42 11.61
N ASP A 429 -4.08 -30.02 12.37
CA ASP A 429 -4.19 -30.39 13.78
C ASP A 429 -4.12 -31.93 13.96
N PRO A 430 -3.30 -32.45 14.89
CA PRO A 430 -3.14 -33.89 15.09
C PRO A 430 -4.45 -34.64 15.34
N SER A 431 -5.48 -34.00 15.91
CA SER A 431 -6.80 -34.60 16.13
C SER A 431 -7.51 -35.02 14.84
N VAL A 432 -7.20 -34.37 13.71
CA VAL A 432 -7.79 -34.69 12.39
C VAL A 432 -7.11 -35.91 11.75
N SER A 433 -5.92 -36.31 12.22
CA SER A 433 -5.14 -37.44 11.67
C SER A 433 -4.93 -37.38 10.15
N GLY A 434 -4.80 -36.17 9.59
CA GLY A 434 -4.72 -35.94 8.14
C GLY A 434 -3.43 -36.51 7.52
N ALA A 435 -3.58 -37.41 6.55
CA ALA A 435 -2.48 -38.04 5.83
C ALA A 435 -2.74 -38.16 4.33
N VAL A 436 -1.67 -38.15 3.52
CA VAL A 436 -1.72 -38.42 2.08
C VAL A 436 -1.28 -39.86 1.84
N ASP A 437 -2.14 -40.70 1.26
CA ASP A 437 -1.73 -42.04 0.84
C ASP A 437 -0.74 -41.96 -0.35
N PRO A 438 0.51 -42.45 -0.21
CA PRO A 438 1.52 -42.31 -1.25
C PRO A 438 1.26 -43.17 -2.50
N GLU A 439 0.51 -44.27 -2.38
CA GLU A 439 0.22 -45.13 -3.52
C GLU A 439 -0.93 -44.56 -4.36
N MET A 440 -2.03 -44.16 -3.72
CA MET A 440 -3.16 -43.49 -4.39
C MET A 440 -2.73 -42.15 -4.98
N PHE A 441 -1.95 -41.34 -4.24
CA PHE A 441 -1.47 -40.05 -4.75
C PHE A 441 -0.61 -40.21 -6.00
N MET A 442 0.30 -41.19 -6.04
CA MET A 442 1.10 -41.45 -7.25
C MET A 442 0.24 -41.98 -8.40
N ARG A 443 -0.69 -42.90 -8.13
CA ARG A 443 -1.62 -43.46 -9.15
C ARG A 443 -2.57 -42.41 -9.75
N ALA A 444 -2.81 -41.29 -9.07
CA ALA A 444 -3.62 -40.18 -9.61
C ALA A 444 -2.97 -39.47 -10.82
N PHE A 445 -1.67 -39.67 -11.07
CA PHE A 445 -0.97 -39.09 -12.23
C PHE A 445 -0.83 -40.13 -13.35
N SER A 446 -1.20 -39.72 -14.57
CA SER A 446 -0.98 -40.50 -15.80
C SER A 446 -0.28 -39.66 -16.88
N PHE A 447 0.42 -40.34 -17.78
CA PHE A 447 1.19 -39.72 -18.86
C PHE A 447 1.20 -40.62 -20.10
N GLU A 448 1.52 -40.04 -21.25
CA GLU A 448 1.73 -40.78 -22.50
C GLU A 448 3.22 -41.11 -22.66
N ASP A 449 3.53 -42.39 -22.83
CA ASP A 449 4.88 -42.87 -23.10
C ASP A 449 5.40 -42.43 -24.49
N ASP A 450 6.64 -42.81 -24.81
CA ASP A 450 7.26 -42.44 -26.08
C ASP A 450 6.64 -43.18 -27.30
N ALA A 451 5.78 -44.17 -27.06
CA ALA A 451 4.97 -44.86 -28.07
C ALA A 451 3.51 -44.33 -28.14
N GLY A 452 3.16 -43.33 -27.32
CA GLY A 452 1.83 -42.71 -27.29
C GLY A 452 0.79 -43.43 -26.41
N HIS A 453 1.17 -44.46 -25.64
CA HIS A 453 0.25 -45.15 -24.74
C HIS A 453 0.12 -44.39 -23.42
N ARG A 454 -1.11 -44.11 -23.00
CA ARG A 454 -1.40 -43.50 -21.71
C ARG A 454 -1.35 -44.53 -20.59
N GLN A 455 -0.47 -44.32 -19.62
CA GLN A 455 -0.32 -45.16 -18.42
C GLN A 455 -0.27 -44.34 -17.13
N ALA A 456 -0.75 -44.91 -16.03
CA ALA A 456 -0.61 -44.33 -14.69
C ALA A 456 0.82 -44.55 -14.15
N LEU A 457 1.28 -43.70 -13.24
CA LEU A 457 2.58 -43.90 -12.60
C LEU A 457 2.61 -45.21 -11.79
N SER A 458 3.73 -45.92 -11.94
CA SER A 458 4.03 -47.17 -11.26
C SER A 458 4.17 -47.00 -9.74
N ARG A 459 4.00 -48.12 -9.00
CA ARG A 459 3.96 -48.18 -7.53
C ARG A 459 5.09 -47.38 -6.87
N TYR A 460 4.77 -46.62 -5.82
CA TYR A 460 5.78 -45.95 -4.99
C TYR A 460 6.59 -46.98 -4.18
N ALA A 461 7.68 -47.48 -4.76
CA ALA A 461 8.69 -48.21 -3.99
C ALA A 461 9.30 -47.25 -2.96
N ARG A 462 8.85 -47.36 -1.70
CA ARG A 462 9.46 -46.63 -0.57
C ARG A 462 10.94 -47.04 -0.49
N PRO A 463 11.89 -46.10 -0.42
CA PRO A 463 13.20 -46.40 0.14
C PRO A 463 12.97 -46.90 1.58
N LEU A 464 13.58 -48.04 1.92
CA LEU A 464 13.52 -48.61 3.28
C LEU A 464 14.32 -47.73 4.25
N MET A 465 13.71 -46.64 4.72
CA MET A 465 14.08 -45.96 5.95
C MET A 465 13.11 -46.41 7.06
N THR A 466 13.38 -47.60 7.59
CA THR A 466 12.73 -48.11 8.81
C THR A 466 13.26 -47.33 10.02
N MET A 467 12.49 -46.36 10.49
CA MET A 467 12.47 -46.06 11.93
C MET A 467 11.64 -47.17 12.60
N PRO A 468 12.11 -47.81 13.68
CA PRO A 468 11.35 -48.86 14.34
C PRO A 468 10.10 -48.24 14.99
N ILE A 469 8.93 -48.67 14.53
CA ILE A 469 7.64 -48.41 15.16
C ILE A 469 7.08 -49.78 15.55
N ASP A 470 6.61 -49.88 16.79
CA ASP A 470 6.19 -51.13 17.42
C ASP A 470 4.84 -51.61 16.85
N GLU A 471 4.85 -52.70 16.06
CA GLU A 471 3.66 -53.22 15.39
C GLU A 471 2.86 -54.17 16.31
N THR A 472 2.01 -53.61 17.17
CA THR A 472 0.98 -54.38 17.90
C THR A 472 -0.41 -53.73 17.88
N SER A 473 -1.00 -53.58 16.68
CA SER A 473 -2.48 -53.51 16.54
C SER A 473 -2.95 -53.81 15.12
N THR A 474 -3.65 -54.94 14.96
CA THR A 474 -4.35 -55.33 13.73
C THR A 474 -5.76 -54.73 13.69
N PRO A 475 -6.14 -53.97 12.64
CA PRO A 475 -7.53 -53.62 12.39
C PRO A 475 -8.29 -54.79 11.75
N SER A 476 -9.57 -54.94 12.09
CA SER A 476 -10.49 -55.94 11.55
C SER A 476 -11.12 -55.52 10.20
N ASP A 477 -11.38 -56.49 9.32
CA ASP A 477 -11.99 -56.31 7.99
C ASP A 477 -13.33 -55.54 7.99
N PRO A 478 -13.57 -54.70 6.95
CA PRO A 478 -14.92 -54.29 6.54
C PRO A 478 -15.53 -55.30 5.55
N GLY A 479 -16.77 -55.73 5.81
CA GLY A 479 -17.53 -56.63 4.93
C GLY A 479 -18.00 -55.98 3.61
N PRO A 480 -18.48 -56.79 2.64
CA PRO A 480 -18.81 -56.30 1.30
C PRO A 480 -20.09 -55.47 1.26
N SER A 481 -20.05 -54.39 0.47
CA SER A 481 -21.17 -53.46 0.25
C SER A 481 -22.34 -54.11 -0.52
N SER A 482 -23.57 -53.89 -0.05
CA SER A 482 -24.79 -54.22 -0.79
C SER A 482 -25.05 -53.24 -1.93
N SER A 483 -25.62 -53.75 -3.02
CA SER A 483 -26.16 -52.95 -4.12
C SER A 483 -27.48 -52.28 -3.71
N LEU A 484 -27.68 -51.03 -4.16
CA LEU A 484 -28.93 -50.29 -3.98
C LEU A 484 -29.41 -49.70 -5.30
N ASN A 485 -30.73 -49.63 -5.45
CA ASN A 485 -31.41 -49.57 -6.74
C ASN A 485 -31.40 -48.19 -7.39
N VAL A 486 -31.35 -48.18 -8.72
CA VAL A 486 -31.69 -47.01 -9.55
C VAL A 486 -33.19 -46.73 -9.43
N VAL A 487 -33.55 -45.53 -8.99
CA VAL A 487 -34.91 -45.01 -9.02
C VAL A 487 -35.10 -44.21 -10.31
N ASN A 488 -36.24 -44.37 -10.98
CA ASN A 488 -36.58 -43.61 -12.18
C ASN A 488 -37.12 -42.23 -11.80
N ASP A 489 -36.49 -41.16 -12.30
CA ASP A 489 -37.00 -39.79 -12.18
C ASP A 489 -38.20 -39.54 -13.13
N PRO A 490 -39.15 -38.67 -12.74
CA PRO A 490 -40.25 -38.23 -13.61
C PRO A 490 -39.78 -37.24 -14.68
N PRO A 491 -40.51 -37.10 -15.80
CA PRO A 491 -40.10 -36.23 -16.91
C PRO A 491 -40.09 -34.75 -16.54
N SER A 492 -38.98 -34.08 -16.84
CA SER A 492 -38.76 -32.66 -16.54
C SER A 492 -39.65 -31.71 -17.37
N PRO A 493 -40.01 -30.52 -16.83
CA PRO A 493 -40.75 -29.50 -17.58
C PRO A 493 -39.92 -28.86 -18.71
N SER A 494 -40.60 -28.17 -19.64
CA SER A 494 -40.01 -27.60 -20.85
C SER A 494 -38.93 -26.54 -20.55
N PRO A 495 -37.78 -26.50 -21.28
CA PRO A 495 -36.62 -25.69 -20.88
C PRO A 495 -36.70 -24.17 -21.16
N ALA A 496 -37.84 -23.63 -21.56
CA ALA A 496 -37.91 -22.32 -22.22
C ALA A 496 -37.67 -21.09 -21.32
N ASP A 497 -37.88 -21.20 -20.00
CA ASP A 497 -37.92 -20.05 -19.07
C ASP A 497 -37.05 -20.22 -17.80
N GLU A 498 -36.13 -21.18 -17.74
CA GLU A 498 -35.27 -21.37 -16.55
C GLU A 498 -34.19 -20.27 -16.43
N PRO A 499 -33.99 -19.67 -15.22
CA PRO A 499 -32.92 -18.70 -14.99
C PRO A 499 -31.52 -19.24 -15.27
N LEU A 500 -30.70 -18.49 -16.01
CA LEU A 500 -29.33 -18.87 -16.45
C LEU A 500 -28.39 -19.37 -15.34
N TRP A 501 -28.59 -18.95 -14.08
CA TRP A 501 -27.79 -19.43 -12.96
C TRP A 501 -28.05 -20.92 -12.65
N LYS A 502 -29.26 -21.44 -12.89
CA LYS A 502 -29.55 -22.88 -12.78
C LYS A 502 -28.74 -23.68 -13.80
N THR A 503 -28.61 -23.17 -15.03
CA THR A 503 -27.84 -23.80 -16.10
C THR A 503 -26.36 -23.94 -15.73
N TYR A 504 -25.79 -22.97 -15.00
CA TYR A 504 -24.44 -23.09 -14.42
C TYR A 504 -24.36 -24.20 -13.38
N VAL A 505 -25.29 -24.24 -12.42
CA VAL A 505 -25.31 -25.25 -11.34
C VAL A 505 -25.36 -26.69 -11.89
N VAL A 506 -26.11 -26.91 -12.98
CA VAL A 506 -26.22 -28.22 -13.64
C VAL A 506 -24.94 -28.63 -14.40
N ASN A 507 -24.10 -27.67 -14.83
CA ASN A 507 -22.95 -27.91 -15.73
C ASN A 507 -21.60 -27.45 -15.16
N ALA A 508 -21.47 -27.35 -13.84
CA ALA A 508 -20.24 -26.92 -13.17
C ALA A 508 -19.07 -27.88 -13.48
N GLY A 509 -17.95 -27.34 -13.99
CA GLY A 509 -16.74 -28.10 -14.33
C GLY A 509 -16.32 -28.05 -15.82
N SER A 510 -17.03 -27.29 -16.66
CA SER A 510 -16.60 -26.98 -18.03
C SER A 510 -15.95 -25.60 -18.13
N LYS A 511 -15.00 -25.41 -19.07
CA LYS A 511 -14.38 -24.08 -19.31
C LYS A 511 -15.40 -22.99 -19.67
N ASP A 512 -16.53 -23.36 -20.26
CA ASP A 512 -17.59 -22.43 -20.58
C ASP A 512 -18.52 -22.17 -19.40
N SER A 513 -18.70 -23.14 -18.47
CA SER A 513 -19.32 -22.86 -17.16
C SER A 513 -18.53 -21.80 -16.39
N VAL A 514 -17.20 -21.88 -16.29
CA VAL A 514 -16.36 -20.88 -15.58
C VAL A 514 -16.57 -19.47 -16.14
N LYS A 515 -16.58 -19.31 -17.47
CA LYS A 515 -16.86 -18.02 -18.12
C LYS A 515 -18.29 -17.52 -17.85
N LEU A 516 -19.27 -18.42 -17.94
CA LEU A 516 -20.68 -18.11 -17.68
C LEU A 516 -20.88 -17.67 -16.22
N GLY A 517 -20.38 -18.45 -15.27
CA GLY A 517 -20.43 -18.13 -13.84
C GLY A 517 -19.77 -16.79 -13.54
N ARG A 518 -18.60 -16.52 -14.14
CA ARG A 518 -17.93 -15.21 -14.03
C ARG A 518 -18.81 -14.07 -14.55
N SER A 519 -19.40 -14.22 -15.74
CA SER A 519 -20.29 -13.22 -16.33
C SER A 519 -21.56 -13.00 -15.49
N LEU A 520 -22.11 -14.07 -14.89
CA LEU A 520 -23.26 -13.99 -13.99
C LEU A 520 -22.93 -13.24 -12.69
N VAL A 521 -21.76 -13.50 -12.10
CA VAL A 521 -21.29 -12.80 -10.90
C VAL A 521 -20.98 -11.33 -11.20
N ASP A 522 -20.28 -11.02 -12.30
CA ASP A 522 -19.98 -9.63 -12.66
C ASP A 522 -21.26 -8.84 -12.96
N ALA A 523 -22.27 -9.46 -13.59
CA ALA A 523 -23.59 -8.86 -13.80
C ALA A 523 -24.37 -8.65 -12.49
N PHE A 524 -24.34 -9.62 -11.57
CA PHE A 524 -24.94 -9.50 -10.23
C PHE A 524 -24.30 -8.37 -9.43
N VAL A 525 -22.96 -8.30 -9.41
CA VAL A 525 -22.21 -7.21 -8.77
C VAL A 525 -22.53 -5.85 -9.41
N ALA A 526 -22.65 -5.79 -10.74
CA ALA A 526 -23.07 -4.57 -11.43
C ALA A 526 -24.47 -4.12 -11.01
N LYS A 527 -25.46 -5.03 -10.98
CA LYS A 527 -26.84 -4.74 -10.53
C LYS A 527 -26.86 -4.17 -9.11
N TYR A 528 -26.23 -4.86 -8.15
CA TYR A 528 -26.24 -4.43 -6.75
C TYR A 528 -25.45 -3.15 -6.51
N SER A 529 -24.28 -3.00 -7.13
CA SER A 529 -23.41 -1.83 -6.94
C SER A 529 -24.00 -0.52 -7.48
N ALA A 530 -24.88 -0.56 -8.48
CA ALA A 530 -25.58 0.62 -8.99
C ALA A 530 -26.47 1.27 -7.93
N HIS A 531 -27.08 0.47 -7.05
CA HIS A 531 -27.97 0.92 -5.97
C HIS A 531 -27.22 1.38 -4.71
N ILE A 532 -25.88 1.37 -4.73
CA ILE A 532 -25.02 1.92 -3.68
C ILE A 532 -24.47 3.27 -4.18
N PRO A 533 -24.45 4.34 -3.35
CA PRO A 533 -23.99 5.65 -3.80
C PRO A 533 -22.62 5.61 -4.48
N TRP A 534 -22.54 6.14 -5.71
CA TRP A 534 -21.37 6.02 -6.57
C TRP A 534 -20.04 6.42 -5.89
N ALA A 535 -20.08 7.46 -5.04
CA ALA A 535 -18.93 7.93 -4.28
C ALA A 535 -18.55 7.06 -3.07
N VAL A 536 -19.43 6.15 -2.60
CA VAL A 536 -19.10 5.05 -1.66
C VAL A 536 -18.39 3.93 -2.43
N ALA A 537 -18.98 3.44 -3.52
CA ALA A 537 -18.37 2.41 -4.37
C ALA A 537 -16.97 2.82 -4.88
N ASN A 538 -16.75 4.12 -5.12
CA ASN A 538 -15.45 4.67 -5.53
C ASN A 538 -14.62 5.27 -4.38
N ARG A 539 -15.04 5.18 -3.11
CA ARG A 539 -14.37 5.88 -2.00
C ARG A 539 -12.96 5.35 -1.72
N ALA A 540 -12.69 4.07 -1.96
CA ALA A 540 -11.33 3.51 -1.87
C ALA A 540 -10.36 4.12 -2.90
N LYS A 541 -10.87 4.52 -4.07
CA LYS A 541 -10.12 5.27 -5.09
C LYS A 541 -9.99 6.74 -4.66
N ALA A 542 -11.12 7.39 -4.35
CA ALA A 542 -11.15 8.80 -3.95
C ALA A 542 -10.33 9.11 -2.68
N LYS A 543 -10.30 8.23 -1.67
CA LYS A 543 -9.51 8.38 -0.44
C LYS A 543 -8.01 8.20 -0.70
N ARG A 544 -7.63 7.31 -1.63
CA ARG A 544 -6.26 7.22 -2.17
C ARG A 544 -5.87 8.51 -2.89
N ASP A 545 -6.75 9.04 -3.73
CA ASP A 545 -6.47 10.24 -4.51
C ASP A 545 -6.52 11.52 -3.65
N SER A 546 -7.34 11.54 -2.59
CA SER A 546 -7.37 12.60 -1.57
C SER A 546 -6.16 12.54 -0.62
N GLN A 547 -5.65 11.35 -0.28
CA GLN A 547 -4.37 11.25 0.44
C GLN A 547 -3.18 11.71 -0.43
N LYS A 548 -3.23 11.51 -1.76
CA LYS A 548 -2.26 12.11 -2.69
C LYS A 548 -2.42 13.63 -2.82
N ALA A 549 -3.64 14.16 -2.70
CA ALA A 549 -3.89 15.60 -2.70
C ALA A 549 -3.47 16.27 -1.38
N ALA A 550 -3.74 15.61 -0.23
CA ALA A 550 -3.38 16.12 1.09
C ALA A 550 -1.86 16.13 1.35
N THR A 551 -1.07 15.30 0.65
CA THR A 551 0.40 15.43 0.61
C THR A 551 0.90 16.47 -0.40
N SER A 552 0.01 17.04 -1.22
CA SER A 552 0.33 18.03 -2.26
C SER A 552 0.01 19.49 -1.87
N THR A 553 -0.83 19.74 -0.86
CA THR A 553 -1.23 21.10 -0.45
C THR A 553 -1.43 21.21 1.07
N LYS A 554 -0.60 22.03 1.73
CA LYS A 554 -0.94 22.64 3.03
C LYS A 554 -1.48 24.05 2.79
N PRO A 555 -2.65 24.44 3.32
CA PRO A 555 -3.07 25.83 3.29
C PRO A 555 -2.32 26.66 4.35
N PHE A 556 -1.85 27.84 3.96
CA PHE A 556 -1.65 28.95 4.88
C PHE A 556 -2.99 29.67 5.05
N THR A 557 -3.41 29.96 6.28
CA THR A 557 -4.55 30.83 6.56
C THR A 557 -4.22 31.74 7.73
N SER A 558 -4.08 33.04 7.46
CA SER A 558 -4.67 34.14 8.26
C SER A 558 -4.13 35.49 7.78
N LEU A 559 -4.99 36.35 7.26
CA LEU A 559 -5.22 37.73 7.74
C LEU A 559 -6.19 38.46 6.80
N TYR A 560 -7.40 38.74 7.28
CA TYR A 560 -8.14 40.01 7.17
C TYR A 560 -9.64 39.78 7.43
N SER A 561 -10.08 40.07 8.66
CA SER A 561 -11.39 40.65 8.93
C SER A 561 -11.36 41.32 10.30
N VAL A 562 -11.69 42.61 10.32
CA VAL A 562 -11.88 43.42 11.53
C VAL A 562 -13.30 43.96 11.46
N LEU A 563 -14.14 43.66 12.46
CA LEU A 563 -15.17 44.53 13.07
C LEU A 563 -16.17 43.73 13.96
N LEU A 564 -15.97 43.79 15.29
CA LEU A 564 -17.00 43.68 16.36
C LEU A 564 -17.63 42.27 16.63
N PRO A 565 -18.36 42.01 17.75
CA PRO A 565 -17.69 41.35 18.90
C PRO A 565 -18.46 40.23 19.67
N ALA A 566 -17.71 39.24 20.19
CA ALA A 566 -18.03 38.37 21.35
C ALA A 566 -19.24 37.37 21.23
N PRO A 567 -19.44 36.37 22.14
CA PRO A 567 -18.68 36.03 23.36
C PRO A 567 -18.23 34.55 23.54
N ALA A 568 -17.21 34.40 24.41
CA ALA A 568 -16.88 33.27 25.29
C ALA A 568 -17.35 31.82 24.96
N ARG A 569 -16.38 30.95 24.66
CA ARG A 569 -16.45 29.50 25.00
C ARG A 569 -15.32 29.10 25.94
N LYS A 570 -15.68 28.55 27.10
CA LYS A 570 -14.76 28.11 28.16
C LYS A 570 -13.88 26.96 27.67
N GLY A 571 -12.57 27.07 27.85
CA GLY A 571 -11.64 25.97 27.69
C GLY A 571 -11.73 24.98 28.85
N ASN A 572 -11.48 23.70 28.58
CA ASN A 572 -11.22 22.70 29.62
C ASN A 572 -10.43 21.50 29.05
N LYS A 573 -9.10 21.60 29.01
CA LYS A 573 -8.21 20.45 28.79
C LYS A 573 -7.75 19.93 30.14
N LYS A 574 -8.24 18.73 30.52
CA LYS A 574 -7.75 18.02 31.71
C LYS A 574 -6.37 17.43 31.44
N GLY A 575 -5.31 18.09 31.91
CA GLY A 575 -4.09 17.39 32.32
C GLY A 575 -4.33 16.77 33.69
N ARG A 576 -4.04 15.47 33.87
CA ARG A 576 -4.21 14.79 35.17
C ARG A 576 -2.91 14.07 35.53
N SER A 577 -1.98 14.81 36.13
CA SER A 577 -0.91 14.22 36.94
C SER A 577 -1.53 13.53 38.16
N LYS A 578 -0.90 12.44 38.63
CA LYS A 578 -1.24 11.82 39.92
C LYS A 578 -0.36 12.43 41.00
N SER A 579 -0.94 13.28 41.83
CA SER A 579 -0.47 13.57 43.19
C SER A 579 -1.69 13.65 44.10
N THR A 580 -1.71 12.84 45.14
CA THR A 580 -2.84 12.74 46.08
C THR A 580 -2.52 13.54 47.33
N PRO A 581 -3.25 14.63 47.64
CA PRO A 581 -3.31 15.17 48.99
C PRO A 581 -4.45 14.50 49.78
N LEU A 582 -4.22 14.27 51.07
CA LEU A 582 -5.24 13.85 52.03
C LEU A 582 -6.27 14.98 52.25
N PRO A 583 -7.58 14.69 52.33
CA PRO A 583 -8.58 15.52 53.01
C PRO A 583 -8.80 15.04 54.47
N PRO A 584 -9.41 15.88 55.33
CA PRO A 584 -9.25 15.79 56.78
C PRO A 584 -10.31 14.97 57.54
N GLU A 585 -10.08 14.87 58.85
CA GLU A 585 -10.87 14.21 59.89
C GLU A 585 -12.26 14.83 60.12
N SER A 586 -13.27 13.99 60.37
CA SER A 586 -14.34 14.14 61.39
C SER A 586 -15.03 12.77 61.51
N GLU A 587 -15.04 12.14 62.69
CA GLU A 587 -16.19 12.09 63.64
C GLU A 587 -17.40 11.29 63.09
N ASP A 588 -17.95 10.27 63.75
CA ASP A 588 -17.62 9.58 65.03
C ASP A 588 -18.35 8.19 65.05
N GLU A 589 -18.51 7.55 66.21
CA GLU A 589 -19.28 6.32 66.53
C GLU A 589 -18.51 4.97 66.55
N SER A 590 -17.59 4.89 67.51
CA SER A 590 -17.51 3.87 68.60
C SER A 590 -17.29 2.35 68.35
N PRO A 591 -16.65 1.60 69.29
CA PRO A 591 -16.09 0.26 69.05
C PRO A 591 -16.64 -0.88 69.96
N ASP A 592 -15.92 -2.02 69.94
CA ASP A 592 -15.90 -3.19 70.84
C ASP A 592 -16.62 -4.49 70.40
N PRO A 593 -16.10 -5.69 70.73
CA PRO A 593 -14.68 -6.07 70.85
C PRO A 593 -14.33 -7.44 70.20
N GLU A 594 -13.07 -7.86 70.34
CA GLU A 594 -12.55 -9.21 69.97
C GLU A 594 -13.20 -10.35 70.79
N PRO A 595 -12.94 -11.63 70.44
CA PRO A 595 -11.91 -12.32 71.22
C PRO A 595 -11.02 -13.34 70.47
N GLU A 596 -9.77 -13.41 70.96
CA GLU A 596 -8.97 -14.60 71.30
C GLU A 596 -8.47 -15.60 70.22
N SER A 597 -7.15 -15.69 70.16
CA SER A 597 -6.29 -16.79 69.68
C SER A 597 -6.47 -18.11 70.47
N PRO A 598 -6.02 -19.29 69.97
CA PRO A 598 -4.63 -19.71 70.24
C PRO A 598 -3.94 -20.60 69.18
N ALA A 599 -2.62 -20.82 69.37
CA ALA A 599 -1.80 -21.90 68.78
C ALA A 599 -1.99 -23.24 69.59
N PRO A 600 -1.24 -24.38 69.44
CA PRO A 600 0.18 -24.56 69.04
C PRO A 600 0.56 -25.89 68.29
N GLU A 601 1.87 -26.24 68.31
CA GLU A 601 2.54 -27.57 68.15
C GLU A 601 2.57 -28.21 66.72
N SER A 602 3.72 -28.56 66.09
CA SER A 602 4.89 -29.46 66.39
C SER A 602 4.63 -30.93 65.97
N ASP A 603 5.55 -31.81 65.52
CA ASP A 603 7.03 -31.86 65.41
C ASP A 603 7.49 -32.73 64.19
N ASP A 604 8.81 -32.95 64.08
CA ASP A 604 9.58 -34.07 63.46
C ASP A 604 10.38 -33.88 62.14
N GLU A 605 11.67 -34.22 62.29
CA GLU A 605 12.85 -34.26 61.38
C GLU A 605 13.12 -35.74 60.93
N PRO A 606 14.26 -36.18 60.32
CA PRO A 606 15.51 -35.52 59.85
C PRO A 606 16.09 -35.95 58.46
N SER A 607 17.26 -35.36 58.11
CA SER A 607 18.38 -35.94 57.31
C SER A 607 18.25 -36.04 55.77
N ASP A 608 19.29 -35.90 54.92
CA ASP A 608 20.68 -35.40 55.07
C ASP A 608 21.31 -35.07 53.69
N GLU A 609 22.50 -34.42 53.66
CA GLU A 609 23.43 -34.23 52.50
C GLU A 609 22.89 -33.47 51.24
N GLY A 610 23.60 -32.71 50.38
CA GLY A 610 24.98 -32.21 50.21
C GLY A 610 25.11 -31.69 48.73
N GLU A 611 25.85 -30.65 48.32
CA GLU A 611 26.81 -29.76 49.00
C GLU A 611 26.94 -28.36 48.29
N CYS A 612 27.77 -27.49 48.87
CA CYS A 612 28.32 -26.19 48.42
C CYS A 612 29.01 -26.14 47.03
N VAL A 613 29.52 -25.03 46.45
CA VAL A 613 29.34 -23.54 46.46
C VAL A 613 30.65 -22.89 45.92
N GLN A 614 30.52 -22.07 44.87
CA GLN A 614 31.30 -20.85 44.48
C GLN A 614 32.86 -20.74 44.41
N THR A 615 33.26 -19.69 43.66
CA THR A 615 34.58 -18.98 43.58
C THR A 615 35.65 -19.65 42.68
N GLY A 616 36.58 -18.92 42.04
CA GLY A 616 36.91 -17.48 42.04
C GLY A 616 37.78 -17.05 40.85
N ASP A 617 38.40 -15.86 40.92
CA ASP A 617 39.02 -15.09 39.81
C ASP A 617 40.57 -15.28 39.66
N PHE A 618 41.19 -14.56 38.71
CA PHE A 618 42.64 -14.22 38.51
C PHE A 618 43.52 -14.87 37.39
N THR A 619 43.70 -14.07 36.31
CA THR A 619 44.97 -13.63 35.66
C THR A 619 46.06 -14.56 35.05
N THR A 620 46.42 -14.21 33.79
CA THR A 620 47.77 -14.13 33.14
C THR A 620 48.69 -15.36 32.96
N MET A 621 49.05 -15.68 31.69
CA MET A 621 50.41 -15.44 31.11
C MET A 621 50.53 -15.93 29.64
N ARG A 622 51.50 -15.37 28.88
CA ARG A 622 52.01 -15.91 27.59
C ARG A 622 53.20 -16.86 27.83
N PRO A 623 53.52 -17.77 26.88
CA PRO A 623 54.76 -17.55 26.10
C PRO A 623 54.72 -17.98 24.61
N LEU A 624 55.79 -17.61 23.89
CA LEU A 624 56.12 -17.90 22.47
C LEU A 624 56.99 -19.20 22.36
N PRO A 625 57.76 -19.46 21.27
CA PRO A 625 57.34 -20.02 19.96
C PRO A 625 58.20 -21.25 19.53
N LYS A 626 57.90 -21.90 18.38
CA LYS A 626 58.77 -22.78 17.52
C LYS A 626 57.86 -23.63 16.57
N ARG A 627 58.25 -24.13 15.38
CA ARG A 627 59.46 -23.99 14.52
C ARG A 627 59.09 -24.39 13.06
N ALA A 628 59.90 -24.02 12.07
CA ALA A 628 59.67 -24.30 10.64
C ALA A 628 60.24 -25.64 10.12
N ARG A 629 59.67 -26.14 9.02
CA ARG A 629 60.30 -26.90 7.92
C ARG A 629 59.61 -26.43 6.62
N LEU A 630 60.33 -25.79 5.69
CA LEU A 630 61.20 -26.33 4.63
C LEU A 630 60.43 -26.96 3.46
N ALA A 631 60.86 -26.61 2.26
CA ALA A 631 60.11 -26.69 1.01
C ALA A 631 60.62 -27.79 0.06
N GLU A 632 59.80 -28.18 -0.91
CA GLU A 632 60.25 -28.72 -2.20
C GLU A 632 59.41 -28.14 -3.35
N ASP A 633 60.06 -27.81 -4.46
CA ASP A 633 59.44 -27.27 -5.68
C ASP A 633 58.73 -28.35 -6.51
N LYS A 634 57.65 -27.95 -7.20
CA LYS A 634 57.31 -28.53 -8.52
C LYS A 634 56.33 -27.68 -9.34
N VAL A 635 56.86 -27.19 -10.46
CA VAL A 635 56.27 -27.00 -11.80
C VAL A 635 54.85 -26.41 -11.91
N ALA A 636 54.75 -25.30 -12.64
CA ALA A 636 53.50 -24.59 -12.89
C ALA A 636 52.62 -25.24 -13.97
N GLU A 637 51.32 -25.37 -13.66
CA GLU A 637 50.23 -25.42 -14.64
C GLU A 637 49.24 -24.28 -14.35
N PRO A 638 48.61 -23.66 -15.39
CA PRO A 638 47.74 -22.51 -15.22
C PRO A 638 46.36 -22.94 -14.70
N THR A 639 46.20 -22.98 -13.38
CA THR A 639 44.90 -23.16 -12.74
C THR A 639 44.02 -21.93 -12.99
N MET A 640 42.97 -22.09 -13.82
CA MET A 640 41.89 -21.09 -13.90
C MET A 640 41.27 -20.92 -12.52
N ARG A 641 41.36 -19.71 -11.95
CA ARG A 641 40.58 -19.34 -10.78
C ARG A 641 39.09 -19.32 -11.15
N PRO A 642 38.19 -19.98 -10.40
CA PRO A 642 36.78 -19.77 -10.58
C PRO A 642 36.41 -18.33 -10.18
N LEU A 643 35.81 -17.58 -11.10
CA LEU A 643 35.14 -16.30 -10.85
C LEU A 643 33.86 -16.55 -10.04
N ALA A 644 34.01 -16.80 -8.74
CA ALA A 644 32.93 -17.17 -7.82
C ALA A 644 32.74 -16.16 -6.67
N ALA A 645 33.07 -14.88 -6.90
CA ALA A 645 33.09 -13.84 -5.86
C ALA A 645 32.16 -12.63 -6.10
N GLU A 646 31.41 -12.57 -7.22
CA GLU A 646 30.52 -11.43 -7.54
C GLU A 646 29.02 -11.74 -7.40
N ALA A 647 28.65 -12.93 -6.92
CA ALA A 647 27.26 -13.41 -6.87
C ALA A 647 26.58 -13.23 -5.48
N THR A 648 26.65 -12.04 -4.87
CA THR A 648 26.00 -11.82 -3.55
C THR A 648 25.45 -10.41 -3.31
N THR A 649 24.65 -9.87 -4.24
CA THR A 649 23.74 -8.74 -3.93
C THR A 649 22.39 -8.86 -4.64
N PHE A 650 21.74 -10.01 -4.45
CA PHE A 650 20.38 -10.25 -4.95
C PHE A 650 19.36 -9.45 -4.10
N ILE A 651 18.96 -8.27 -4.55
CA ILE A 651 17.79 -7.58 -3.97
C ILE A 651 16.52 -8.34 -4.37
N ALA A 652 15.57 -8.44 -3.43
CA ALA A 652 14.28 -9.08 -3.64
C ALA A 652 13.57 -8.54 -4.90
N TYR A 653 13.45 -9.39 -5.92
CA TYR A 653 12.83 -9.10 -7.23
C TYR A 653 11.42 -8.51 -7.14
N ASN A 654 10.72 -8.75 -6.02
CA ASN A 654 9.38 -8.27 -5.67
C ASN A 654 9.19 -6.74 -5.66
N LYS A 655 10.20 -5.94 -6.01
CA LYS A 655 10.13 -4.47 -6.14
C LYS A 655 10.42 -3.95 -7.55
N LEU A 656 10.82 -4.79 -8.50
CA LEU A 656 11.07 -4.33 -9.88
C LEU A 656 9.75 -4.00 -10.60
N PRO A 657 9.73 -2.95 -11.45
CA PRO A 657 8.71 -2.77 -12.48
C PRO A 657 8.40 -4.08 -13.23
N PRO A 658 7.13 -4.47 -13.44
CA PRO A 658 6.77 -5.81 -13.97
C PRO A 658 7.36 -6.18 -15.34
N PHE A 659 7.76 -5.19 -16.14
CA PHE A 659 8.45 -5.45 -17.41
C PHE A 659 9.93 -5.82 -17.22
N LEU A 660 10.62 -5.26 -16.21
CA LEU A 660 12.03 -5.60 -15.93
C LEU A 660 12.15 -7.03 -15.43
N SER A 661 11.20 -7.52 -14.63
CA SER A 661 11.13 -8.94 -14.25
C SER A 661 10.91 -9.91 -15.42
N LYS A 662 10.57 -9.41 -16.63
CA LYS A 662 10.56 -10.22 -17.87
C LYS A 662 11.90 -10.18 -18.63
N ILE A 663 12.79 -9.22 -18.35
CA ILE A 663 14.05 -9.00 -19.10
C ILE A 663 15.21 -9.69 -18.36
N SER A 664 15.33 -10.99 -18.54
CA SER A 664 16.51 -11.78 -18.10
C SER A 664 17.63 -11.72 -19.15
N MET A 665 18.87 -12.04 -18.77
CA MET A 665 19.96 -12.15 -19.76
C MET A 665 19.65 -13.23 -20.80
N GLU A 666 19.04 -14.35 -20.40
CA GLU A 666 18.56 -15.42 -21.28
C GLU A 666 17.55 -14.90 -22.32
N SER A 667 16.54 -14.12 -21.89
CA SER A 667 15.57 -13.51 -22.81
C SER A 667 16.24 -12.56 -23.80
N VAL A 668 17.20 -11.73 -23.35
CA VAL A 668 17.93 -10.80 -24.21
C VAL A 668 18.82 -11.55 -25.21
N THR A 669 19.55 -12.59 -24.78
CA THR A 669 20.37 -13.42 -25.67
C THR A 669 19.51 -14.11 -26.74
N LYS A 670 18.35 -14.65 -26.36
CA LYS A 670 17.42 -15.24 -27.32
C LYS A 670 16.91 -14.18 -28.30
N GLU A 671 16.40 -13.05 -27.82
CA GLU A 671 15.86 -12.00 -28.69
C GLU A 671 16.94 -11.40 -29.62
N VAL A 672 18.20 -11.32 -29.17
CA VAL A 672 19.36 -10.95 -30.00
C VAL A 672 19.64 -12.01 -31.07
N MET A 673 19.65 -13.29 -30.72
CA MET A 673 19.85 -14.39 -31.69
C MET A 673 18.73 -14.42 -32.75
N ASP A 674 17.47 -14.25 -32.35
CA ASP A 674 16.32 -14.14 -33.27
C ASP A 674 16.53 -12.96 -34.25
N MET A 675 17.05 -11.81 -33.76
CA MET A 675 17.36 -10.65 -34.60
C MET A 675 18.56 -10.87 -35.52
N GLU A 676 19.63 -11.53 -35.07
CA GLU A 676 20.79 -11.89 -35.90
C GLU A 676 20.39 -12.85 -37.02
N LEU A 677 19.54 -13.84 -36.74
CA LEU A 677 18.93 -14.71 -37.76
C LEU A 677 18.08 -13.91 -38.74
N GLY A 678 17.30 -12.94 -38.25
CA GLY A 678 16.55 -12.00 -39.07
C GLY A 678 17.45 -11.16 -40.00
N VAL A 679 18.61 -10.69 -39.52
CA VAL A 679 19.60 -9.94 -40.32
C VAL A 679 20.21 -10.83 -41.40
N ILE A 680 20.68 -12.03 -41.04
CA ILE A 680 21.24 -13.01 -41.98
C ILE A 680 20.20 -13.38 -43.05
N ALA A 681 18.93 -13.56 -42.64
CA ALA A 681 17.83 -13.80 -43.56
C ALA A 681 17.61 -12.59 -44.49
N PHE A 682 17.62 -11.36 -43.96
CA PHE A 682 17.49 -10.12 -44.73
C PHE A 682 18.51 -10.00 -45.86
N ASP A 683 19.80 -10.17 -45.56
CA ASP A 683 20.88 -10.14 -46.55
C ASP A 683 20.75 -11.25 -47.61
N SER A 684 20.29 -12.45 -47.21
CA SER A 684 20.23 -13.62 -48.08
C SER A 684 19.14 -13.59 -49.16
N VAL A 685 18.03 -12.86 -48.94
CA VAL A 685 16.81 -12.94 -49.77
C VAL A 685 16.87 -12.12 -51.06
N SER A 686 17.96 -11.38 -51.28
CA SER A 686 18.29 -10.75 -52.57
C SER A 686 18.33 -11.70 -53.78
N ARG A 687 18.14 -13.03 -53.60
CA ARG A 687 18.28 -14.07 -54.63
C ARG A 687 17.27 -15.25 -54.55
N SER A 688 16.23 -15.22 -53.72
CA SER A 688 15.35 -16.40 -53.49
C SER A 688 13.94 -16.29 -54.08
N THR A 689 13.34 -17.45 -54.38
CA THR A 689 11.92 -17.63 -54.75
C THR A 689 10.95 -17.00 -53.74
N GLY A 690 9.84 -16.45 -54.23
CA GLY A 690 8.85 -15.76 -53.39
C GLY A 690 8.15 -16.68 -52.38
N VAL A 691 7.67 -16.08 -51.28
CA VAL A 691 6.98 -16.77 -50.17
C VAL A 691 5.78 -17.58 -50.66
N ALA A 692 4.99 -17.03 -51.58
CA ALA A 692 3.83 -17.69 -52.17
C ALA A 692 4.20 -18.94 -52.99
N ASP A 693 5.31 -18.90 -53.73
CA ASP A 693 5.82 -20.03 -54.50
C ASP A 693 6.34 -21.14 -53.59
N ALA A 694 7.05 -20.76 -52.52
CA ALA A 694 7.54 -21.69 -51.51
C ALA A 694 6.38 -22.41 -50.79
N ALA A 695 5.37 -21.68 -50.32
CA ALA A 695 4.17 -22.27 -49.70
C ALA A 695 3.43 -23.21 -50.68
N THR A 696 3.27 -22.78 -51.93
CA THR A 696 2.66 -23.61 -52.99
C THR A 696 3.47 -24.90 -53.25
N HIS A 697 4.79 -24.83 -53.19
CA HIS A 697 5.66 -26.01 -53.33
C HIS A 697 5.53 -26.98 -52.17
N VAL A 698 5.48 -26.50 -50.92
CA VAL A 698 5.31 -27.36 -49.74
C VAL A 698 3.99 -28.13 -49.82
N ILE A 699 2.89 -27.44 -50.14
CA ILE A 699 1.56 -28.08 -50.27
C ILE A 699 1.54 -29.13 -51.37
N LYS A 700 2.06 -28.82 -52.57
CA LYS A 700 2.11 -29.76 -53.70
C LYS A 700 2.96 -31.00 -53.39
N SER A 701 4.10 -30.82 -52.72
CA SER A 701 4.99 -31.92 -52.39
C SER A 701 4.52 -32.77 -51.22
N SER A 702 3.86 -32.20 -50.18
CA SER A 702 3.28 -32.99 -49.08
C SER A 702 2.30 -34.02 -49.63
N LYS A 703 1.41 -33.57 -50.53
CA LYS A 703 0.47 -34.46 -51.21
C LYS A 703 1.18 -35.56 -52.02
N LEU A 704 2.26 -35.25 -52.74
CA LEU A 704 3.02 -36.26 -53.49
C LEU A 704 3.71 -37.29 -52.56
N ILE A 705 4.18 -36.84 -51.39
CA ILE A 705 4.77 -37.71 -50.37
C ILE A 705 3.72 -38.65 -49.76
N GLU A 706 2.51 -38.14 -49.51
CA GLU A 706 1.37 -38.92 -49.00
C GLU A 706 0.84 -39.92 -50.05
N ASP A 707 0.60 -39.46 -51.28
CA ASP A 707 0.04 -40.29 -52.36
C ASP A 707 1.04 -41.37 -52.83
N HIS A 708 2.35 -41.05 -52.89
CA HIS A 708 3.38 -41.86 -53.55
C HIS A 708 4.72 -41.92 -52.75
N PRO A 709 4.75 -42.40 -51.50
CA PRO A 709 5.92 -42.31 -50.61
C PRO A 709 7.20 -43.00 -51.15
N PHE A 710 7.04 -44.04 -51.97
CA PHE A 710 8.16 -44.84 -52.51
C PHE A 710 8.56 -44.48 -53.95
N ALA A 711 7.92 -43.49 -54.58
CA ALA A 711 8.29 -43.08 -55.94
C ALA A 711 9.64 -42.33 -55.94
N SER A 712 10.47 -42.54 -56.97
CA SER A 712 11.78 -41.88 -57.09
C SER A 712 11.67 -40.34 -57.17
N GLY A 713 10.58 -39.82 -57.75
CA GLY A 713 10.26 -38.39 -57.75
C GLY A 713 9.98 -37.80 -56.37
N THR A 714 9.60 -38.62 -55.39
CA THR A 714 9.32 -38.21 -54.02
C THR A 714 10.61 -37.80 -53.29
N ILE A 715 11.74 -38.45 -53.57
CA ILE A 715 13.06 -38.06 -53.03
C ILE A 715 13.48 -36.66 -53.52
N PHE A 716 13.25 -36.35 -54.80
CA PHE A 716 13.50 -35.00 -55.33
C PHE A 716 12.52 -33.96 -54.74
N SER A 717 11.29 -34.38 -54.49
CA SER A 717 10.26 -33.55 -53.85
C SER A 717 10.59 -33.26 -52.39
N PHE A 718 11.15 -34.20 -51.62
CA PHE A 718 11.67 -33.92 -50.27
C PHE A 718 12.73 -32.82 -50.27
N ARG A 719 13.71 -32.87 -51.17
CA ARG A 719 14.78 -31.85 -51.26
C ARG A 719 14.23 -30.46 -51.61
N THR A 720 13.33 -30.38 -52.58
CA THR A 720 12.70 -29.09 -52.97
C THR A 720 11.76 -28.56 -51.89
N THR A 721 11.01 -29.43 -51.21
CA THR A 721 10.20 -29.08 -50.04
C THR A 721 11.04 -28.55 -48.90
N TRP A 722 12.17 -29.18 -48.59
CA TRP A 722 13.08 -28.71 -47.54
C TRP A 722 13.64 -27.32 -47.88
N ASN A 723 14.01 -27.08 -49.13
CA ASN A 723 14.42 -25.74 -49.58
C ASN A 723 13.30 -24.70 -49.44
N ALA A 724 12.05 -25.07 -49.75
CA ALA A 724 10.88 -24.21 -49.61
C ALA A 724 10.52 -23.93 -48.13
N ILE A 725 10.56 -24.93 -47.25
CA ILE A 725 10.42 -24.77 -45.80
C ILE A 725 11.49 -23.81 -45.26
N ASN A 726 12.75 -23.99 -45.65
CA ASN A 726 13.84 -23.07 -45.24
C ASN A 726 13.66 -21.64 -45.80
N ALA A 727 12.99 -21.46 -46.94
CA ALA A 727 12.63 -20.14 -47.44
C ALA A 727 11.49 -19.50 -46.64
N LEU A 728 10.47 -20.27 -46.25
CA LEU A 728 9.38 -19.81 -45.38
C LEU A 728 9.90 -19.45 -43.98
N LEU A 729 10.78 -20.27 -43.39
CA LEU A 729 11.42 -19.97 -42.11
C LEU A 729 12.22 -18.66 -42.18
N ARG A 730 13.08 -18.48 -43.20
CA ARG A 730 13.80 -17.21 -43.41
C ARG A 730 12.87 -16.01 -43.57
N SER A 731 11.74 -16.17 -44.28
CA SER A 731 10.74 -15.09 -44.39
C SER A 731 10.11 -14.75 -43.03
N SER A 732 9.88 -15.74 -42.17
CA SER A 732 9.34 -15.53 -40.82
C SER A 732 10.30 -14.70 -39.96
N GLU A 733 11.60 -14.98 -40.00
CA GLU A 733 12.60 -14.20 -39.25
C GLU A 733 12.73 -12.76 -39.76
N GLN A 734 12.62 -12.55 -41.07
CA GLN A 734 12.57 -11.20 -41.66
C GLN A 734 11.34 -10.41 -41.20
N ASP A 735 10.17 -11.05 -41.20
CA ASP A 735 8.93 -10.40 -40.76
C ASP A 735 8.98 -10.05 -39.27
N LEU A 736 9.55 -10.93 -38.43
CA LEU A 736 9.78 -10.64 -37.01
C LEU A 736 10.70 -9.41 -36.81
N LEU A 737 11.84 -9.37 -37.52
CA LEU A 737 12.76 -8.23 -37.48
C LEU A 737 12.10 -6.93 -37.97
N ARG A 738 11.35 -7.00 -39.08
CA ARG A 738 10.59 -5.87 -39.65
C ARG A 738 9.55 -5.33 -38.68
N ILE A 739 8.82 -6.22 -38.01
CA ILE A 739 7.85 -5.85 -36.96
C ILE A 739 8.56 -5.15 -35.79
N ARG A 740 9.69 -5.67 -35.30
CA ARG A 740 10.48 -5.01 -34.24
C ARG A 740 10.96 -3.61 -34.66
N CYS A 741 11.44 -3.44 -35.89
CA CYS A 741 11.83 -2.12 -36.40
C CYS A 741 10.65 -1.13 -36.45
N GLN A 742 9.46 -1.57 -36.91
CA GLN A 742 8.24 -0.74 -36.91
C GLN A 742 7.83 -0.33 -35.49
N ARG A 743 7.91 -1.24 -34.51
CA ARG A 743 7.64 -0.96 -33.09
C ARG A 743 8.59 0.09 -32.51
N VAL A 744 9.89 0.00 -32.80
CA VAL A 744 10.89 1.01 -32.42
C VAL A 744 10.52 2.39 -32.97
N LEU A 745 10.17 2.48 -34.26
CA LEU A 745 9.75 3.74 -34.90
C LEU A 745 8.49 4.34 -34.24
N ILE A 746 7.49 3.52 -33.93
CA ILE A 746 6.27 3.97 -33.22
C ILE A 746 6.60 4.53 -31.83
N MET A 747 7.46 3.83 -31.07
CA MET A 747 7.89 4.28 -29.73
C MET A 747 8.69 5.59 -29.79
N LEU A 748 9.61 5.71 -30.76
CA LEU A 748 10.43 6.92 -30.95
C LEU A 748 9.60 8.11 -31.44
N ALA A 749 8.70 7.91 -32.40
CA ALA A 749 7.77 8.94 -32.86
C ALA A 749 6.89 9.42 -31.70
N THR A 750 6.30 8.50 -30.93
CA THR A 750 5.49 8.82 -29.75
C THR A 750 6.30 9.65 -28.74
N ARG A 751 7.53 9.25 -28.41
CA ARG A 751 8.41 10.03 -27.54
C ARG A 751 8.64 11.44 -28.08
N ASN A 752 9.04 11.57 -29.33
CA ASN A 752 9.48 12.85 -29.90
C ASN A 752 8.32 13.85 -30.05
N LEU A 753 7.16 13.39 -30.52
CA LEU A 753 5.94 14.19 -30.65
C LEU A 753 5.48 14.75 -29.30
N TRP A 754 5.41 13.90 -28.26
CA TRP A 754 5.06 14.35 -26.92
C TRP A 754 6.13 15.23 -26.27
N ARG A 755 7.43 14.99 -26.53
CA ARG A 755 8.51 15.87 -26.05
C ARG A 755 8.43 17.26 -26.65
N TRP A 756 8.11 17.36 -27.94
CA TRP A 756 7.91 18.64 -28.60
C TRP A 756 6.75 19.41 -27.95
N LEU A 757 5.60 18.75 -27.77
CA LEU A 757 4.40 19.35 -27.19
C LEU A 757 4.53 19.71 -25.70
N ASP A 758 5.12 18.83 -24.88
CA ASP A 758 5.16 18.93 -23.40
C ASP A 758 6.50 19.46 -22.86
N SER A 759 7.47 19.81 -23.72
CA SER A 759 8.70 20.51 -23.33
C SER A 759 9.08 21.66 -24.24
N VAL A 760 9.12 21.45 -25.55
CA VAL A 760 9.63 22.47 -26.48
C VAL A 760 8.68 23.66 -26.56
N ILE A 761 7.37 23.42 -26.73
CA ILE A 761 6.34 24.47 -26.73
C ILE A 761 6.30 25.23 -25.38
N PRO A 762 6.17 24.59 -24.20
CA PRO A 762 6.27 25.25 -22.91
C PRO A 762 7.54 26.08 -22.72
N LEU A 763 8.70 25.58 -23.16
CA LEU A 763 9.97 26.28 -23.01
C LEU A 763 10.06 27.51 -23.94
N ALA A 764 9.59 27.40 -25.18
CA ALA A 764 9.50 28.52 -26.10
C ALA A 764 8.64 29.64 -25.51
N ILE A 765 7.44 29.30 -25.00
CA ILE A 765 6.52 30.25 -24.35
C ILE A 765 7.18 30.90 -23.12
N ARG A 766 7.75 30.12 -22.20
CA ARG A 766 8.37 30.63 -20.96
C ARG A 766 9.60 31.51 -21.17
N SER A 767 10.30 31.34 -22.29
CA SER A 767 11.50 32.13 -22.64
C SER A 767 11.18 33.31 -23.56
N GLU A 768 9.91 33.51 -23.92
CA GLU A 768 9.43 34.48 -24.92
C GLU A 768 10.05 34.30 -26.32
N ASN A 769 10.85 33.24 -26.51
CA ASN A 769 11.55 32.90 -27.74
C ASN A 769 10.64 32.24 -28.79
N PHE A 770 9.36 32.58 -28.78
CA PHE A 770 8.37 32.21 -29.80
C PHE A 770 7.97 33.40 -30.68
N ALA A 771 8.41 34.63 -30.36
CA ALA A 771 8.08 35.84 -31.12
C ALA A 771 8.49 35.77 -32.60
N HIS A 772 9.50 34.96 -32.95
CA HIS A 772 9.96 34.72 -34.32
C HIS A 772 9.25 33.54 -35.01
N ILE A 773 8.24 32.93 -34.37
CA ILE A 773 7.46 31.79 -34.87
C ILE A 773 6.00 32.27 -35.04
N PRO A 774 5.61 32.80 -36.22
CA PRO A 774 4.37 33.58 -36.35
C PRO A 774 3.10 32.83 -35.91
N TRP A 775 2.97 31.56 -36.31
CA TRP A 775 1.80 30.74 -35.94
C TRP A 775 1.70 30.49 -34.43
N LEU A 776 2.84 30.32 -33.74
CA LEU A 776 2.85 30.07 -32.30
C LEU A 776 2.57 31.36 -31.53
N CYS A 777 3.05 32.49 -32.03
CA CYS A 777 2.73 33.81 -31.50
C CYS A 777 1.21 34.09 -31.58
N LEU A 778 0.60 33.90 -32.76
CA LEU A 778 -0.85 34.03 -32.96
C LEU A 778 -1.65 33.08 -32.06
N LEU A 779 -1.23 31.81 -31.94
CA LEU A 779 -1.90 30.85 -31.06
C LEU A 779 -1.82 31.25 -29.59
N VAL A 780 -0.65 31.71 -29.12
CA VAL A 780 -0.46 32.21 -27.75
C VAL A 780 -1.38 33.41 -27.48
N GLU A 781 -1.52 34.36 -28.42
CA GLU A 781 -2.45 35.48 -28.28
C GLU A 781 -3.92 35.04 -28.28
N LEU A 782 -4.31 34.11 -29.17
CA LEU A 782 -5.68 33.58 -29.24
C LEU A 782 -6.09 32.87 -27.95
N VAL A 783 -5.21 32.05 -27.38
CA VAL A 783 -5.42 31.39 -26.09
C VAL A 783 -5.47 32.42 -24.98
N LYS A 784 -4.49 33.32 -24.86
CA LYS A 784 -4.44 34.39 -23.84
C LYS A 784 -5.71 35.25 -23.83
N ASN A 785 -6.21 35.61 -25.01
CA ASN A 785 -7.46 36.35 -25.16
C ASN A 785 -8.70 35.54 -24.75
N GLY A 786 -8.71 34.22 -24.99
CA GLY A 786 -9.74 33.31 -24.48
C GLY A 786 -9.72 33.17 -22.95
N LEU A 787 -8.53 33.01 -22.36
CA LEU A 787 -8.35 32.92 -20.91
C LEU A 787 -8.79 34.21 -20.18
N ASN A 788 -8.54 35.37 -20.78
CA ASN A 788 -8.95 36.67 -20.24
C ASN A 788 -10.46 36.96 -20.38
N ASN A 789 -11.22 36.20 -21.17
CA ASN A 789 -12.65 36.40 -21.38
C ASN A 789 -13.44 35.08 -21.20
N PRO A 790 -13.61 34.61 -19.94
CA PRO A 790 -14.18 33.29 -19.64
C PRO A 790 -15.69 33.16 -19.89
N VAL A 791 -16.37 34.21 -20.39
CA VAL A 791 -17.84 34.26 -20.53
C VAL A 791 -18.35 33.41 -21.70
N SER A 792 -17.48 33.03 -22.65
CA SER A 792 -17.84 32.21 -23.81
C SER A 792 -16.78 31.15 -24.11
N GLN A 793 -17.19 29.88 -24.24
CA GLN A 793 -16.34 28.84 -24.83
C GLN A 793 -15.91 29.27 -26.24
N ARG A 794 -14.59 29.29 -26.48
CA ARG A 794 -14.03 29.65 -27.78
C ARG A 794 -13.50 28.41 -28.49
N THR A 795 -14.09 28.10 -29.64
CA THR A 795 -13.54 27.11 -30.57
C THR A 795 -12.41 27.73 -31.38
N LEU A 796 -11.28 27.04 -31.50
CA LEU A 796 -10.10 27.43 -32.25
C LEU A 796 -9.75 26.36 -33.29
N THR A 797 -9.47 26.79 -34.52
CA THR A 797 -9.10 25.99 -35.68
C THR A 797 -7.66 26.28 -36.10
N PRO A 798 -6.93 25.34 -36.76
CA PRO A 798 -5.55 25.58 -37.20
C PRO A 798 -5.38 26.87 -38.03
N SER A 799 -6.38 27.17 -38.87
CA SER A 799 -6.46 28.40 -39.66
C SER A 799 -6.46 29.69 -38.84
N ASP A 800 -7.00 29.69 -37.62
CA ASP A 800 -6.98 30.89 -36.76
C ASP A 800 -5.55 31.28 -36.36
N ALA A 801 -4.65 30.30 -36.23
CA ALA A 801 -3.21 30.53 -36.01
C ALA A 801 -2.38 30.61 -37.32
N GLY A 802 -3.04 30.70 -38.48
CA GLY A 802 -2.37 30.75 -39.79
C GLY A 802 -1.75 29.44 -40.26
N LEU A 803 -2.15 28.29 -39.69
CA LEU A 803 -1.70 26.98 -40.14
C LEU A 803 -2.60 26.44 -41.26
N ALA A 804 -2.02 26.20 -42.43
CA ALA A 804 -2.69 25.58 -43.57
C ALA A 804 -2.71 24.04 -43.43
N MET A 805 -3.46 23.53 -42.45
CA MET A 805 -3.63 22.10 -42.24
C MET A 805 -5.04 21.74 -41.76
N ASP A 806 -5.50 20.56 -42.13
CA ASP A 806 -6.70 19.95 -41.55
C ASP A 806 -6.42 19.55 -40.09
N GLY A 807 -7.37 19.84 -39.19
CA GLY A 807 -7.25 19.50 -37.77
C GLY A 807 -8.59 19.64 -37.05
N THR A 808 -8.77 18.84 -35.99
CA THR A 808 -10.02 18.86 -35.20
C THR A 808 -10.15 20.18 -34.46
N PRO A 809 -11.26 20.94 -34.58
CA PRO A 809 -11.44 22.19 -33.84
C PRO A 809 -11.34 21.98 -32.32
N ALA A 810 -10.56 22.81 -31.64
CA ALA A 810 -10.31 22.71 -30.20
C ALA A 810 -11.21 23.70 -29.45
N VAL A 811 -12.07 23.22 -28.56
CA VAL A 811 -12.86 24.09 -27.66
C VAL A 811 -12.02 24.40 -26.44
N LEU A 812 -11.56 25.64 -26.30
CA LEU A 812 -10.74 26.05 -25.16
C LEU A 812 -11.54 25.84 -23.86
N PRO A 813 -11.04 25.06 -22.88
CA PRO A 813 -11.77 24.82 -21.64
C PRO A 813 -11.94 26.13 -20.88
N VAL A 814 -13.15 26.34 -20.32
CA VAL A 814 -13.40 27.46 -19.41
C VAL A 814 -12.50 27.29 -18.19
N LEU A 815 -11.72 28.32 -17.87
CA LEU A 815 -10.84 28.30 -16.71
C LEU A 815 -11.64 28.11 -15.41
N ASP A 816 -11.10 27.30 -14.52
CA ASP A 816 -11.50 27.32 -13.11
C ASP A 816 -11.00 28.64 -12.49
N PRO A 817 -11.89 29.56 -12.07
CA PRO A 817 -11.49 30.82 -11.45
C PRO A 817 -10.80 30.64 -10.09
N HIS A 818 -10.80 29.41 -9.54
CA HIS A 818 -10.10 29.04 -8.31
C HIS A 818 -8.74 28.36 -8.56
N SER A 819 -8.29 28.25 -9.82
CA SER A 819 -6.99 27.69 -10.18
C SER A 819 -5.84 28.51 -9.59
N SER A 820 -5.00 27.88 -8.77
CA SER A 820 -3.80 28.49 -8.18
C SER A 820 -2.60 28.59 -9.15
N LYS A 821 -2.76 28.15 -10.40
CA LYS A 821 -1.70 28.18 -11.42
C LYS A 821 -1.44 29.61 -11.88
N SER A 822 -0.19 29.94 -12.19
CA SER A 822 0.14 31.24 -12.80
C SER A 822 -0.55 31.40 -14.16
N MET A 823 -0.83 32.64 -14.57
CA MET A 823 -1.40 32.92 -15.89
C MET A 823 -0.54 32.33 -17.03
N ASN A 824 0.78 32.31 -16.87
CA ASN A 824 1.69 31.69 -17.85
C ASN A 824 1.55 30.15 -17.89
N ASP A 825 1.34 29.48 -16.75
CA ASP A 825 1.11 28.03 -16.76
C ASP A 825 -0.26 27.67 -17.34
N GLN A 826 -1.30 28.48 -17.05
CA GLN A 826 -2.63 28.32 -17.67
C GLN A 826 -2.57 28.54 -19.20
N LEU A 827 -1.81 29.54 -19.64
CA LEU A 827 -1.55 29.83 -21.05
C LEU A 827 -0.83 28.67 -21.75
N ILE A 828 0.21 28.11 -21.13
CA ILE A 828 0.93 26.94 -21.65
C ILE A 828 0.01 25.73 -21.76
N GLU A 829 -0.77 25.43 -20.71
CA GLU A 829 -1.72 24.32 -20.72
C GLU A 829 -2.79 24.49 -21.80
N GLY A 830 -3.31 25.70 -22.00
CA GLY A 830 -4.25 26.02 -23.07
C GLY A 830 -3.65 25.83 -24.48
N VAL A 831 -2.42 26.30 -24.71
CA VAL A 831 -1.73 26.13 -26.01
C VAL A 831 -1.41 24.65 -26.28
N CYS A 832 -0.89 23.92 -25.29
CA CYS A 832 -0.61 22.50 -25.43
C CYS A 832 -1.90 21.67 -25.64
N TYR A 833 -3.01 22.04 -24.99
CA TYR A 833 -4.31 21.41 -25.22
C TYR A 833 -4.81 21.62 -26.66
N VAL A 834 -4.80 22.86 -27.16
CA VAL A 834 -5.23 23.19 -28.52
C VAL A 834 -4.40 22.43 -29.56
N LEU A 835 -3.06 22.47 -29.44
CA LEU A 835 -2.17 21.73 -30.33
C LEU A 835 -2.38 20.21 -30.27
N SER A 836 -2.62 19.64 -29.08
CA SER A 836 -2.91 18.21 -28.95
C SER A 836 -4.19 17.80 -29.70
N THR A 837 -5.19 18.67 -29.73
CA THR A 837 -6.48 18.43 -30.41
C THR A 837 -6.35 18.60 -31.92
N TRP A 838 -5.70 19.67 -32.38
CA TRP A 838 -5.44 19.92 -33.80
C TRP A 838 -4.64 18.78 -34.46
N LEU A 839 -3.59 18.32 -33.76
CA LEU A 839 -2.68 17.27 -34.26
C LEU A 839 -3.16 15.85 -33.93
N CYS A 840 -4.39 15.67 -33.46
CA CYS A 840 -4.99 14.38 -33.10
C CYS A 840 -4.10 13.50 -32.20
N TYR A 841 -3.44 14.11 -31.21
CA TYR A 841 -2.63 13.37 -30.24
C TYR A 841 -3.52 12.38 -29.46
N PRO A 842 -3.00 11.20 -29.07
CA PRO A 842 -3.69 10.31 -28.15
C PRO A 842 -4.09 11.05 -26.86
N ALA A 843 -5.17 10.64 -26.20
CA ALA A 843 -5.60 11.28 -24.95
C ALA A 843 -4.42 11.45 -23.96
N LEU A 844 -4.27 12.66 -23.41
CA LEU A 844 -3.07 13.07 -22.67
C LEU A 844 -2.76 12.17 -21.46
N GLU A 845 -3.80 11.59 -20.84
CA GLU A 845 -3.68 10.61 -19.77
C GLU A 845 -2.98 9.29 -20.17
N LYS A 846 -2.98 8.94 -21.46
CA LYS A 846 -2.45 7.68 -22.02
C LYS A 846 -1.20 7.89 -22.86
N GLY A 847 -1.16 8.93 -23.71
CA GLY A 847 -0.04 9.16 -24.63
C GLY A 847 1.22 9.66 -23.95
N LEU A 848 1.12 10.72 -23.15
CA LEU A 848 2.25 11.36 -22.50
C LEU A 848 3.03 10.42 -21.55
N PRO A 849 2.38 9.57 -20.72
CA PRO A 849 3.09 8.62 -19.87
C PRO A 849 3.88 7.56 -20.65
N LYS A 850 3.36 7.09 -21.79
CA LYS A 850 4.08 6.17 -22.69
C LYS A 850 5.30 6.85 -23.30
N ALA A 851 5.17 8.10 -23.76
CA ALA A 851 6.28 8.89 -24.27
C ALA A 851 7.39 9.12 -23.21
N ARG A 852 7.00 9.41 -21.96
CA ARG A 852 7.91 9.58 -20.82
C ARG A 852 8.59 8.26 -20.40
N PHE A 853 7.90 7.12 -20.49
CA PHE A 853 8.50 5.79 -20.31
C PHE A 853 9.62 5.54 -21.33
N ILE A 854 9.36 5.74 -22.62
CA ILE A 854 10.38 5.59 -23.68
C ILE A 854 11.53 6.59 -23.51
N HIS A 855 11.25 7.80 -23.02
CA HIS A 855 12.31 8.79 -22.72
C HIS A 855 13.21 8.39 -21.57
N ALA A 856 12.65 7.86 -20.47
CA ALA A 856 13.43 7.33 -19.36
C ALA A 856 14.31 6.16 -19.81
N LEU A 857 13.73 5.21 -20.55
CA LEU A 857 14.46 4.04 -21.06
C LEU A 857 15.63 4.44 -21.97
N LEU A 858 15.42 5.36 -22.92
CA LEU A 858 16.48 5.84 -23.82
C LEU A 858 17.53 6.76 -23.18
N ARG A 859 17.30 7.24 -21.95
CA ARG A 859 18.27 8.05 -21.22
C ARG A 859 19.23 7.16 -20.42
N ASP A 860 18.73 6.05 -19.89
CA ASP A 860 19.43 5.24 -18.90
C ASP A 860 19.81 3.82 -19.42
N ALA A 861 19.28 3.36 -20.55
CA ALA A 861 19.58 2.06 -21.16
C ALA A 861 20.05 2.17 -22.63
N ALA A 862 20.66 1.11 -23.16
CA ALA A 862 21.07 1.02 -24.56
C ALA A 862 19.87 1.17 -25.51
N PRO A 863 19.98 1.90 -26.65
CA PRO A 863 18.86 2.10 -27.59
C PRO A 863 18.21 0.80 -28.10
N GLY A 864 18.98 -0.28 -28.23
CA GLY A 864 18.46 -1.60 -28.61
C GLY A 864 17.49 -2.21 -27.60
N ALA A 865 17.36 -1.68 -26.39
CA ALA A 865 16.30 -2.07 -25.45
C ALA A 865 14.89 -1.87 -26.04
N LEU A 866 14.71 -0.95 -27.00
CA LEU A 866 13.44 -0.77 -27.71
C LEU A 866 13.07 -1.91 -28.66
N LEU A 867 14.00 -2.82 -28.95
CA LEU A 867 13.72 -3.99 -29.78
C LEU A 867 13.09 -5.14 -29.00
N LEU A 868 13.14 -5.08 -27.66
CA LEU A 868 12.68 -6.14 -26.79
C LEU A 868 11.16 -6.24 -26.75
N ASP A 869 10.62 -7.44 -26.91
CA ASP A 869 9.18 -7.70 -26.85
C ASP A 869 8.60 -7.27 -25.49
N ALA A 870 9.32 -7.50 -24.39
CA ALA A 870 8.92 -7.05 -23.05
C ALA A 870 8.81 -5.52 -22.89
N VAL A 871 9.59 -4.75 -23.67
CA VAL A 871 9.51 -3.27 -23.69
C VAL A 871 8.35 -2.80 -24.56
N TRP A 872 8.10 -3.47 -25.69
CA TRP A 872 6.93 -3.20 -26.52
C TRP A 872 5.62 -3.51 -25.80
N ASP A 873 5.51 -4.66 -25.12
CA ASP A 873 4.38 -5.01 -24.26
C ASP A 873 4.13 -3.90 -23.23
N ALA A 874 5.19 -3.44 -22.54
CA ALA A 874 5.10 -2.36 -21.57
C ALA A 874 4.66 -1.02 -22.17
N PHE A 875 5.02 -0.76 -23.43
CA PHE A 875 4.58 0.44 -24.16
C PHE A 875 3.13 0.34 -24.65
N VAL A 876 2.65 -0.83 -25.07
CA VAL A 876 1.27 -1.04 -25.54
C VAL A 876 0.28 -1.08 -24.38
N ASP A 877 0.62 -1.80 -23.31
CA ASP A 877 -0.22 -1.94 -22.13
C ASP A 877 -0.36 -0.65 -21.32
N ASP A 878 -1.41 -0.57 -20.50
CA ASP A 878 -1.50 0.39 -19.38
C ASP A 878 -0.47 0.07 -18.26
N SER A 879 0.41 -0.91 -18.44
CA SER A 879 1.56 -1.14 -17.57
C SER A 879 2.61 -0.03 -17.71
N GLY A 880 2.90 0.47 -18.92
CA GLY A 880 3.75 1.64 -19.16
C GLY A 880 3.24 2.90 -18.45
N LEU A 881 1.91 3.06 -18.36
CA LEU A 881 1.25 4.11 -17.58
C LEU A 881 1.53 3.95 -16.07
N LYS A 882 1.44 2.71 -15.54
CA LYS A 882 1.80 2.42 -14.13
C LYS A 882 3.28 2.64 -13.88
N ILE A 883 4.15 2.28 -14.82
CA ILE A 883 5.61 2.43 -14.75
C ILE A 883 5.98 3.92 -14.74
N ALA A 884 5.55 4.71 -15.72
CA ALA A 884 5.84 6.15 -15.76
C ALA A 884 5.31 6.91 -14.52
N ARG A 885 4.19 6.47 -13.94
CA ARG A 885 3.65 6.98 -12.66
C ARG A 885 4.46 6.51 -11.44
N ALA A 886 4.95 5.28 -11.41
CA ALA A 886 5.78 4.74 -10.33
C ALA A 886 7.20 5.33 -10.33
N LEU A 887 7.71 5.67 -11.50
CA LEU A 887 8.99 6.36 -11.72
C LEU A 887 8.92 7.88 -11.45
N ASP A 888 7.77 8.38 -10.98
CA ASP A 888 7.45 9.79 -10.70
C ASP A 888 7.90 10.79 -11.80
N VAL A 889 7.84 10.37 -13.07
CA VAL A 889 8.27 11.20 -14.22
C VAL A 889 7.23 12.29 -14.49
N ARG A 890 7.17 13.29 -13.62
CA ARG A 890 6.25 14.43 -13.71
C ARG A 890 6.67 15.46 -14.75
N SER A 891 7.95 15.45 -15.16
CA SER A 891 8.48 16.29 -16.24
C SER A 891 9.53 15.53 -17.05
N TRP A 892 9.90 16.06 -18.21
CA TRP A 892 11.01 15.50 -19.01
C TRP A 892 12.39 15.72 -18.37
N SER A 893 12.46 16.59 -17.35
CA SER A 893 13.63 16.92 -16.55
C SER A 893 13.67 16.24 -15.17
N SER A 894 12.59 15.60 -14.72
CA SER A 894 12.63 14.83 -13.48
C SER A 894 13.53 13.62 -13.71
N GLU A 895 14.57 13.52 -12.89
CA GLU A 895 15.38 12.33 -12.79
C GLU A 895 14.47 11.12 -12.56
N PHE A 896 14.75 10.04 -13.28
CA PHE A 896 14.35 8.72 -12.80
C PHE A 896 15.01 8.61 -11.44
N ASP A 897 14.29 8.25 -10.37
CA ASP A 897 14.93 8.08 -9.06
C ASP A 897 15.79 6.82 -9.08
N ALA A 898 16.96 6.97 -9.69
CA ALA A 898 17.98 5.97 -9.93
C ALA A 898 18.68 5.55 -8.62
N ALA A 899 18.20 5.99 -7.45
CA ALA A 899 18.46 5.31 -6.19
C ALA A 899 17.62 4.02 -6.04
N SER A 900 16.51 3.87 -6.77
CA SER A 900 15.52 2.79 -6.57
C SER A 900 15.56 1.64 -7.58
N THR A 901 16.01 1.88 -8.82
CA THR A 901 16.09 0.87 -9.90
C THR A 901 17.49 0.57 -10.51
N PRO A 902 18.64 1.06 -9.99
CA PRO A 902 19.95 1.05 -10.69
C PRO A 902 20.67 -0.31 -10.71
N GLN A 903 19.98 -1.39 -10.35
CA GLN A 903 20.57 -2.74 -10.20
C GLN A 903 20.14 -3.71 -11.29
N HIS A 904 19.28 -3.29 -12.22
CA HIS A 904 18.94 -4.13 -13.37
C HIS A 904 20.04 -4.01 -14.44
N PRO A 905 20.60 -5.12 -14.97
CA PRO A 905 21.71 -5.07 -15.93
C PRO A 905 21.44 -4.19 -17.16
N LEU A 906 20.18 -4.08 -17.58
CA LEU A 906 19.68 -3.20 -18.65
C LEU A 906 20.15 -1.73 -18.54
N TYR A 907 20.27 -1.20 -17.31
CA TYR A 907 20.67 0.19 -17.03
C TYR A 907 22.12 0.32 -16.56
N ALA A 908 22.83 -0.80 -16.35
CA ALA A 908 24.23 -0.80 -16.00
C ALA A 908 25.06 -0.71 -17.29
N GLU A 909 25.49 0.51 -17.64
CA GLU A 909 26.36 0.75 -18.80
C GLU A 909 27.60 -0.14 -18.73
N GLY A 910 27.90 -0.84 -19.82
CA GLY A 910 28.98 -1.83 -19.87
C GLY A 910 28.65 -3.20 -19.25
N SER A 911 27.44 -3.46 -18.77
CA SER A 911 27.01 -4.84 -18.48
C SER A 911 26.93 -5.68 -19.77
N GLU A 912 26.96 -7.00 -19.66
CA GLU A 912 26.79 -7.89 -20.82
C GLU A 912 25.46 -7.65 -21.54
N MET A 913 24.36 -7.56 -20.78
CA MET A 913 23.03 -7.23 -21.30
C MET A 913 23.03 -5.91 -22.07
N TRP A 914 23.65 -4.86 -21.50
CA TRP A 914 23.72 -3.55 -22.13
C TRP A 914 24.56 -3.60 -23.42
N ARG A 915 25.69 -4.32 -23.42
CA ARG A 915 26.56 -4.48 -24.60
C ARG A 915 25.85 -5.22 -25.74
N SER A 916 25.16 -6.33 -25.44
CA SER A 916 24.41 -7.08 -26.45
C SER A 916 23.30 -6.22 -27.09
N LEU A 917 22.59 -5.43 -26.29
CA LEU A 917 21.58 -4.49 -26.78
C LEU A 917 22.18 -3.31 -27.55
N ALA A 918 23.36 -2.81 -27.16
CA ALA A 918 24.08 -1.79 -27.92
C ALA A 918 24.54 -2.32 -29.29
N ASN A 919 25.08 -3.54 -29.33
CA ASN A 919 25.55 -4.19 -30.55
C ASN A 919 24.41 -4.43 -31.55
N ILE A 920 23.28 -5.00 -31.12
CA ILE A 920 22.14 -5.23 -32.02
C ILE A 920 21.48 -3.92 -32.46
N GLY A 921 21.46 -2.89 -31.61
CA GLY A 921 21.03 -1.54 -31.97
C GLY A 921 21.89 -0.93 -33.09
N ALA A 922 23.22 -1.12 -33.02
CA ALA A 922 24.14 -0.68 -34.07
C ALA A 922 24.01 -1.51 -35.38
N LEU A 923 23.66 -2.79 -35.28
CA LEU A 923 23.40 -3.64 -36.45
C LEU A 923 22.13 -3.21 -37.19
N ILE A 924 21.05 -2.94 -36.46
CA ILE A 924 19.78 -2.50 -37.04
C ILE A 924 19.85 -1.05 -37.57
N ALA A 925 20.64 -0.17 -36.94
CA ALA A 925 20.90 1.16 -37.48
C ALA A 925 21.50 1.12 -38.91
N LYS A 926 22.34 0.12 -39.21
CA LYS A 926 22.86 -0.10 -40.57
C LYS A 926 21.79 -0.60 -41.55
N LEU A 927 20.89 -1.48 -41.11
CA LEU A 927 19.83 -2.06 -41.96
C LEU A 927 18.71 -1.06 -42.31
N VAL A 928 18.34 -0.19 -41.38
CA VAL A 928 17.27 0.81 -41.56
C VAL A 928 17.75 2.03 -42.38
N GLY A 929 19.05 2.08 -42.70
CA GLY A 929 19.71 3.17 -43.37
C GLY A 929 20.06 4.28 -42.39
N ASP A 930 21.32 4.73 -42.45
CA ASP A 930 21.86 5.76 -41.54
C ASP A 930 21.02 7.04 -41.60
N GLU A 931 20.54 7.46 -42.78
CA GLU A 931 19.68 8.64 -42.97
C GLU A 931 18.35 8.56 -42.19
N THR A 932 17.73 7.37 -42.10
CA THR A 932 16.46 7.19 -41.37
C THR A 932 16.66 7.30 -39.86
N MET A 933 17.84 6.89 -39.36
CA MET A 933 18.21 6.98 -37.94
C MET A 933 18.86 8.34 -37.59
N GLN A 934 19.52 9.01 -38.53
CA GLN A 934 20.08 10.36 -38.37
C GLN A 934 19.00 11.45 -38.50
N GLY A 935 17.94 11.18 -39.27
CA GLY A 935 16.69 11.96 -39.28
C GLY A 935 15.93 11.93 -37.95
N ILE A 936 16.32 11.04 -37.03
CA ILE A 936 15.99 11.12 -35.60
C ILE A 936 17.16 11.89 -34.95
N PRO A 937 17.05 13.23 -34.80
CA PRO A 937 18.23 14.09 -34.64
C PRO A 937 19.07 13.71 -33.42
N ALA A 938 20.39 13.73 -33.61
CA ALA A 938 21.44 13.41 -32.64
C ALA A 938 21.46 14.38 -31.44
N ILE A 939 20.45 14.25 -30.57
CA ILE A 939 20.22 15.13 -29.42
C ILE A 939 20.79 14.54 -28.12
N THR A 940 21.20 13.27 -28.10
CA THR A 940 21.42 12.54 -26.85
C THR A 940 22.74 12.85 -26.12
N PRO A 941 23.94 12.81 -26.75
CA PRO A 941 25.19 13.07 -26.02
C PRO A 941 25.30 14.52 -25.56
N GLY A 942 25.13 15.47 -26.49
CA GLY A 942 25.33 16.89 -26.21
C GLY A 942 24.38 17.46 -25.13
N ILE A 943 23.14 16.97 -25.02
CA ILE A 943 22.16 17.57 -24.09
C ILE A 943 22.28 17.05 -22.65
N VAL A 944 22.79 15.84 -22.39
CA VAL A 944 23.04 15.41 -21.00
C VAL A 944 24.18 16.22 -20.39
N ASP A 945 25.27 16.40 -21.15
CA ASP A 945 26.37 17.29 -20.76
C ASP A 945 25.89 18.75 -20.64
N THR A 946 25.09 19.24 -21.60
CA THR A 946 24.48 20.59 -21.50
C THR A 946 23.58 20.73 -20.27
N LEU A 947 22.86 19.68 -19.85
CA LEU A 947 21.99 19.74 -18.66
C LEU A 947 22.80 19.76 -17.38
N MET A 948 23.82 18.91 -17.26
CA MET A 948 24.70 18.91 -16.09
C MET A 948 25.50 20.22 -16.01
N GLU A 949 25.99 20.73 -17.13
CA GLU A 949 26.70 22.01 -17.16
C GLU A 949 25.78 23.21 -16.89
N ARG A 950 24.50 23.17 -17.33
CA ARG A 950 23.48 24.13 -16.90
C ARG A 950 23.21 24.07 -15.40
N ARG A 951 23.19 22.89 -14.79
CA ARG A 951 23.00 22.73 -13.33
C ARG A 951 24.20 23.26 -12.54
N ARG A 952 25.43 22.96 -12.98
CA ARG A 952 26.68 23.52 -12.42
C ARG A 952 26.70 25.04 -12.57
N SER A 953 26.32 25.57 -13.74
CA SER A 953 26.18 27.02 -13.98
C SER A 953 25.11 27.66 -13.09
N SER A 954 23.99 26.99 -12.88
CA SER A 954 22.92 27.45 -11.97
C SER A 954 23.38 27.44 -10.51
N PHE A 955 24.18 26.45 -10.10
CA PHE A 955 24.80 26.40 -8.78
C PHE A 955 25.80 27.55 -8.58
N LYS A 956 26.69 27.81 -9.56
CA LYS A 956 27.57 28.99 -9.54
C LYS A 956 26.78 30.29 -9.43
N LEU A 957 25.70 30.45 -10.19
CA LEU A 957 24.84 31.62 -10.13
C LEU A 957 24.15 31.77 -8.76
N PHE A 958 23.70 30.67 -8.16
CA PHE A 958 23.15 30.62 -6.80
C PHE A 958 24.18 31.08 -5.75
N ILE A 959 25.43 30.61 -5.82
CA ILE A 959 26.51 31.09 -4.93
C ILE A 959 26.78 32.58 -5.16
N ARG A 960 26.84 33.06 -6.42
CA ARG A 960 27.01 34.49 -6.73
C ARG A 960 25.88 35.36 -6.16
N GLN A 961 24.62 34.93 -6.31
CA GLN A 961 23.46 35.63 -5.74
C GLN A 961 23.48 35.62 -4.21
N ALA A 962 23.96 34.55 -3.58
CA ALA A 962 24.15 34.49 -2.13
C ALA A 962 25.24 35.46 -1.66
N CYS A 963 26.38 35.49 -2.35
CA CYS A 963 27.47 36.43 -2.06
C CYS A 963 26.99 37.89 -2.21
N GLN A 964 26.33 38.22 -3.32
CA GLN A 964 25.76 39.56 -3.55
C GLN A 964 24.83 39.97 -2.40
N SER A 965 23.91 39.11 -1.99
CA SER A 965 22.95 39.42 -0.92
C SER A 965 23.58 39.45 0.49
N THR A 966 24.79 38.89 0.65
CA THR A 966 25.49 38.78 1.95
C THR A 966 26.52 39.89 2.13
N PHE A 967 27.20 40.30 1.06
CA PHE A 967 28.35 41.23 1.11
C PHE A 967 28.09 42.57 0.42
N CYS A 968 27.19 42.65 -0.57
CA CYS A 968 26.89 43.91 -1.23
C CYS A 968 25.76 44.64 -0.48
N ASN A 969 26.07 45.79 0.12
CA ASN A 969 25.09 46.64 0.82
C ASN A 969 24.17 47.44 -0.13
N GLU A 970 24.31 47.30 -1.45
CA GLU A 970 23.43 47.96 -2.42
C GLU A 970 22.07 47.27 -2.50
N THR A 971 20.99 48.06 -2.43
CA THR A 971 19.63 47.54 -2.57
C THR A 971 19.41 46.99 -3.99
N ILE A 972 19.38 45.66 -4.11
CA ILE A 972 19.17 44.97 -5.39
C ILE A 972 17.74 45.25 -5.86
N LYS A 973 17.58 46.14 -6.86
CA LYS A 973 16.26 46.61 -7.32
C LYS A 973 15.36 45.48 -7.83
N ASP A 974 15.96 44.42 -8.39
CA ASP A 974 15.27 43.27 -8.96
C ASP A 974 15.73 41.95 -8.28
N GLU A 975 15.51 41.83 -6.97
CA GLU A 975 15.84 40.60 -6.22
C GLU A 975 15.21 39.34 -6.85
N SER A 976 16.05 38.33 -7.10
CA SER A 976 15.60 37.00 -7.52
C SER A 976 14.75 36.33 -6.43
N THR A 977 13.94 35.33 -6.82
CA THR A 977 13.16 34.52 -5.87
C THR A 977 14.04 33.87 -4.79
N PHE A 978 15.29 33.53 -5.13
CA PHE A 978 16.24 33.01 -4.16
C PHE A 978 16.76 34.11 -3.21
N GLN A 979 17.07 35.30 -3.71
CA GLN A 979 17.53 36.42 -2.89
C GLN A 979 16.46 36.85 -1.88
N LYS A 980 15.18 36.85 -2.29
CA LYS A 980 14.01 37.03 -1.39
C LYS A 980 13.88 35.94 -0.32
N ALA A 981 14.13 34.68 -0.68
CA ALA A 981 14.11 33.58 0.28
C ALA A 981 15.27 33.70 1.29
N LEU A 982 16.45 34.10 0.80
CA LEU A 982 17.67 34.33 1.56
C LEU A 982 17.52 35.49 2.56
N SER A 983 16.95 36.63 2.14
CA SER A 983 16.67 37.76 3.04
C SER A 983 15.59 37.43 4.09
N THR A 984 14.60 36.61 3.74
CA THR A 984 13.55 36.16 4.68
C THR A 984 14.05 35.13 5.70
N ASN A 985 14.91 34.20 5.27
CA ASN A 985 15.34 33.06 6.08
C ASN A 985 16.80 32.63 5.78
N GLY A 986 17.74 33.52 6.09
CA GLY A 986 19.17 33.29 5.85
C GLY A 986 19.76 32.05 6.54
N ASP A 987 19.23 31.63 7.69
CA ASP A 987 19.70 30.43 8.40
C ASP A 987 19.40 29.12 7.66
N LEU A 988 18.42 29.12 6.74
CA LEU A 988 18.06 27.97 5.91
C LEU A 988 18.63 28.05 4.48
N TYR A 989 18.72 29.26 3.93
CA TYR A 989 19.02 29.47 2.51
C TYR A 989 20.40 30.02 2.22
N ASN A 990 21.18 30.48 3.21
CA ASN A 990 22.54 30.97 2.97
C ASN A 990 23.53 29.79 2.86
N PRO A 991 24.12 29.52 1.67
CA PRO A 991 25.21 28.54 1.55
C PRO A 991 26.47 28.97 2.32
N LEU A 992 26.61 30.27 2.60
CA LEU A 992 27.68 30.85 3.39
C LEU A 992 27.30 30.79 4.88
N ARG A 993 27.28 29.58 5.45
CA ARG A 993 26.77 29.29 6.81
C ARG A 993 27.24 30.25 7.91
N ASP A 994 28.45 30.79 7.82
CA ASP A 994 28.99 31.73 8.83
C ASP A 994 28.33 33.10 8.81
N HIS A 995 27.64 33.42 7.72
CA HIS A 995 26.79 34.61 7.53
C HIS A 995 25.29 34.30 7.73
N GLY A 996 24.95 33.11 8.24
CA GLY A 996 23.59 32.83 8.70
C GLY A 996 23.24 33.70 9.93
N PRO A 997 22.05 34.33 10.02
CA PRO A 997 21.69 35.24 11.10
C PRO A 997 21.93 34.69 12.52
N THR A 998 21.52 33.45 12.80
CA THR A 998 21.77 32.80 14.09
C THR A 998 23.28 32.59 14.31
N ARG A 999 24.03 32.22 13.26
CA ARG A 999 25.47 31.94 13.35
C ARG A 999 26.30 33.20 13.62
N LEU A 1000 25.91 34.33 13.03
CA LEU A 1000 26.48 35.65 13.30
C LEU A 1000 26.22 36.06 14.76
N ARG A 1001 24.97 35.96 15.26
CA ARG A 1001 24.64 36.21 16.68
C ARG A 1001 25.34 35.25 17.65
N MET A 1002 25.69 34.04 17.22
CA MET A 1002 26.49 33.12 18.04
C MET A 1002 27.95 33.60 18.20
N SER A 1003 28.50 34.35 17.23
CA SER A 1003 29.89 34.83 17.18
C SER A 1003 30.07 36.32 17.45
N SER A 1004 29.01 37.12 17.55
CA SER A 1004 29.06 38.53 17.93
C SER A 1004 29.57 38.70 19.37
N ALA A 1005 30.03 39.90 19.75
CA ALA A 1005 30.69 40.13 21.04
C ALA A 1005 29.85 39.79 22.29
N ASP A 1006 28.52 39.82 22.14
CA ASP A 1006 27.52 39.38 23.14
C ASP A 1006 27.24 37.88 23.11
N GLY A 1007 27.65 37.18 22.05
CA GLY A 1007 27.37 35.78 21.78
C GLY A 1007 28.19 34.77 22.60
N PRO A 1008 27.77 33.49 22.60
CA PRO A 1008 28.38 32.42 23.38
C PRO A 1008 29.72 31.92 22.84
N LEU A 1009 30.04 32.19 21.56
CA LEU A 1009 31.30 31.79 20.93
C LEU A 1009 32.31 32.95 20.81
N ALA A 1010 32.09 34.04 21.54
CA ALA A 1010 32.96 35.21 21.52
C ALA A 1010 34.14 35.09 22.49
N GLY A 1011 35.35 34.98 21.94
CA GLY A 1011 36.59 35.06 22.70
C GLY A 1011 36.65 34.06 23.88
N PRO A 1012 36.99 34.50 25.11
CA PRO A 1012 37.06 33.62 26.26
C PRO A 1012 35.76 32.87 26.59
N ARG A 1013 34.58 33.41 26.25
CA ARG A 1013 33.28 32.78 26.57
C ARG A 1013 33.12 31.40 25.94
N ALA A 1014 33.69 31.20 24.74
CA ALA A 1014 33.62 29.93 24.04
C ALA A 1014 34.28 28.77 24.81
N PHE A 1015 35.18 29.09 25.75
CA PHE A 1015 35.90 28.13 26.59
C PHE A 1015 35.25 27.91 27.96
N THR A 1016 34.19 28.64 28.30
CA THR A 1016 33.48 28.48 29.58
C THR A 1016 32.33 27.49 29.47
N PHE A 1017 31.86 27.00 30.63
CA PHE A 1017 30.72 26.09 30.71
C PHE A 1017 29.45 26.71 30.12
N GLU A 1018 29.21 27.97 30.47
CA GLU A 1018 28.08 28.81 30.11
C GLU A 1018 28.02 29.05 28.59
N GLY A 1019 29.18 29.30 27.96
CA GLY A 1019 29.27 29.49 26.51
C GLY A 1019 28.92 28.22 25.74
N ILE A 1020 29.40 27.06 26.21
CA ILE A 1020 29.09 25.77 25.58
C ILE A 1020 27.62 25.40 25.77
N PHE A 1021 27.06 25.60 26.96
CA PHE A 1021 25.62 25.43 27.20
C PHE A 1021 24.80 26.30 26.25
N SER A 1022 25.10 27.59 26.19
CA SER A 1022 24.42 28.56 25.33
C SER A 1022 24.53 28.22 23.84
N ALA A 1023 25.67 27.68 23.39
CA ALA A 1023 25.85 27.19 22.03
C ALA A 1023 25.02 25.92 21.73
N ILE A 1024 24.83 25.03 22.71
CA ILE A 1024 23.93 23.87 22.58
C ILE A 1024 22.48 24.35 22.45
N ILE A 1025 22.01 25.27 23.31
CA ILE A 1025 20.67 25.87 23.22
C ILE A 1025 20.46 26.49 21.83
N SER A 1026 21.44 27.26 21.36
CA SER A 1026 21.45 27.90 20.05
C SER A 1026 21.29 26.93 18.87
N ARG A 1027 21.85 25.71 18.96
CA ARG A 1027 21.75 24.69 17.90
C ARG A 1027 20.57 23.74 18.04
N ALA A 1028 20.24 23.35 19.26
CA ALA A 1028 19.28 22.30 19.56
C ALA A 1028 17.85 22.81 19.70
N ILE A 1029 17.66 24.04 20.19
CA ILE A 1029 16.33 24.59 20.49
C ILE A 1029 16.05 25.82 19.64
N THR A 1030 16.87 26.87 19.78
CA THR A 1030 16.56 28.20 19.22
C THR A 1030 17.06 28.44 17.80
N PHE A 1031 17.77 27.49 17.16
CA PHE A 1031 18.26 27.66 15.78
C PHE A 1031 17.13 28.02 14.82
N ASN A 1032 17.33 29.11 14.06
CA ASN A 1032 16.35 29.63 13.09
C ASN A 1032 14.98 29.95 13.70
N THR A 1033 14.99 30.77 14.75
CA THR A 1033 13.80 31.36 15.39
C THR A 1033 13.94 32.88 15.46
N GLU A 1034 12.92 33.59 15.96
CA GLU A 1034 13.06 35.02 16.22
C GLU A 1034 14.01 35.28 17.41
N PHE A 1035 13.93 34.45 18.46
CA PHE A 1035 14.79 34.53 19.63
C PHE A 1035 16.28 34.53 19.26
N SER A 1036 16.72 33.61 18.39
CA SER A 1036 18.14 33.51 18.00
C SER A 1036 18.64 34.66 17.11
N ARG A 1037 17.73 35.48 16.58
CA ARG A 1037 18.06 36.65 15.75
C ARG A 1037 18.07 37.94 16.57
N THR A 1038 17.17 38.06 17.54
CA THR A 1038 16.91 39.31 18.30
C THR A 1038 17.34 39.24 19.76
N GLY A 1039 17.08 38.12 20.45
CA GLY A 1039 17.30 37.95 21.88
C GLY A 1039 18.77 37.86 22.31
N ARG A 1040 18.96 37.72 23.63
CA ARG A 1040 20.26 37.43 24.24
C ARG A 1040 20.65 35.98 23.97
N MET A 1041 21.92 35.73 23.64
CA MET A 1041 22.41 34.42 23.16
C MET A 1041 23.43 33.75 24.09
N TYR A 1042 23.79 34.39 25.20
CA TYR A 1042 24.71 33.90 26.21
C TYR A 1042 24.02 33.93 27.58
N PHE A 1043 23.99 32.79 28.26
CA PHE A 1043 23.28 32.54 29.51
C PHE A 1043 24.24 31.94 30.54
N THR A 1044 24.28 32.55 31.72
CA THR A 1044 25.17 32.18 32.83
C THR A 1044 24.54 31.16 33.80
N SER A 1045 23.24 30.94 33.71
CA SER A 1045 22.48 29.91 34.44
C SER A 1045 21.23 29.49 33.66
N LEU A 1046 20.43 28.56 34.21
CA LEU A 1046 19.08 28.28 33.69
C LEU A 1046 18.13 29.46 33.96
N ASP A 1047 18.20 30.07 35.13
CA ASP A 1047 17.41 31.27 35.47
C ASP A 1047 17.73 32.42 34.49
N ASP A 1048 19.00 32.60 34.12
CA ASP A 1048 19.45 33.63 33.17
C ASP A 1048 18.99 33.34 31.72
N LEU A 1049 18.67 32.08 31.38
CA LEU A 1049 18.01 31.71 30.13
C LEU A 1049 16.50 31.99 30.19
N ASP A 1050 15.87 31.76 31.34
CA ASP A 1050 14.47 32.11 31.58
C ASP A 1050 14.25 33.63 31.56
N ASP A 1051 15.11 34.41 32.22
CA ASP A 1051 15.15 35.88 32.17
C ASP A 1051 15.29 36.38 30.72
N ALA A 1052 16.25 35.83 29.96
CA ALA A 1052 16.42 36.15 28.55
C ALA A 1052 15.18 35.81 27.69
N CYS A 1053 14.37 34.82 28.09
CA CYS A 1053 13.11 34.54 27.42
C CYS A 1053 12.02 35.56 27.77
N GLU A 1054 12.02 36.09 28.99
CA GLU A 1054 11.08 37.11 29.46
C GLU A 1054 11.39 38.52 28.96
N GLU A 1055 12.68 38.85 28.72
CA GLU A 1055 13.13 40.08 28.05
C GLU A 1055 12.42 40.34 26.70
N LEU A 1056 11.99 39.28 25.99
CA LEU A 1056 11.27 39.38 24.72
C LEU A 1056 9.74 39.40 24.86
N GLY A 1057 9.19 39.21 26.06
CA GLY A 1057 7.75 39.27 26.34
C GLY A 1057 7.04 37.91 26.34
N VAL A 1058 5.92 37.79 25.61
CA VAL A 1058 5.05 36.60 25.68
C VAL A 1058 5.78 35.34 25.21
N ARG A 1059 5.81 34.31 26.07
CA ARG A 1059 6.40 32.99 25.81
C ARG A 1059 5.60 32.17 24.77
N ASP A 1060 5.58 32.60 23.52
CA ASP A 1060 5.08 31.80 22.38
C ASP A 1060 6.10 30.71 22.00
N PRO A 1061 5.78 29.40 22.12
CA PRO A 1061 6.72 28.31 21.82
C PRO A 1061 7.36 28.36 20.43
N GLU A 1062 6.68 28.88 19.40
CA GLU A 1062 7.23 28.96 18.04
C GLU A 1062 8.33 30.03 17.90
N ARG A 1063 8.34 31.01 18.82
CA ARG A 1063 9.34 32.09 18.87
C ARG A 1063 10.68 31.65 19.44
N PHE A 1064 10.68 30.64 20.32
CA PHE A 1064 11.87 30.08 20.97
C PHE A 1064 12.30 28.73 20.39
N CYS A 1065 11.40 28.00 19.72
CA CYS A 1065 11.72 26.72 19.10
C CYS A 1065 11.11 26.59 17.71
N ASN A 1066 11.95 26.26 16.72
CA ASN A 1066 11.53 25.88 15.38
C ASN A 1066 11.70 24.36 15.20
N PRO A 1067 10.63 23.55 15.29
CA PRO A 1067 10.69 22.10 15.09
C PRO A 1067 11.20 21.66 13.71
N CYS A 1068 11.19 22.55 12.71
CA CYS A 1068 11.58 22.30 11.33
C CYS A 1068 12.92 22.95 10.96
N ALA A 1069 13.71 23.45 11.93
CA ALA A 1069 14.91 24.26 11.66
C ALA A 1069 16.00 23.58 10.79
N TYR A 1070 15.96 22.25 10.66
CA TYR A 1070 16.88 21.47 9.81
C TYR A 1070 16.16 20.76 8.64
N GLY A 1071 14.91 21.12 8.34
CA GLY A 1071 14.07 20.55 7.28
C GLY A 1071 12.85 19.81 7.85
N ASN A 1072 13.01 18.52 8.15
CA ASN A 1072 11.93 17.70 8.69
C ASN A 1072 11.54 18.11 10.12
N ARG A 1073 10.26 18.00 10.46
CA ARG A 1073 9.74 18.29 11.81
C ARG A 1073 10.27 17.28 12.84
N ILE A 1074 11.04 17.77 13.81
CA ILE A 1074 11.53 16.99 14.96
C ILE A 1074 10.50 17.11 16.10
N ASN A 1075 9.80 16.02 16.40
CA ASN A 1075 8.83 15.98 17.49
C ASN A 1075 9.56 15.92 18.85
N GLY A 1076 9.19 16.80 19.77
CA GLY A 1076 9.78 16.89 21.10
C GLY A 1076 10.98 17.83 21.24
N ARG A 1077 11.30 18.63 20.21
CA ARG A 1077 12.17 19.80 20.34
C ARG A 1077 11.38 20.93 21.02
N SER A 1078 11.80 21.38 22.20
CA SER A 1078 11.19 22.47 22.97
C SER A 1078 12.19 23.07 23.96
N MET A 1079 11.83 24.20 24.59
CA MET A 1079 12.61 24.82 25.67
C MET A 1079 12.77 23.91 26.90
N ASP A 1080 11.85 22.97 27.12
CA ASP A 1080 11.86 22.02 28.25
C ASP A 1080 13.10 21.09 28.26
N LEU A 1081 13.88 21.06 27.16
CA LEU A 1081 15.13 20.31 27.06
C LEU A 1081 16.32 21.05 27.71
N ALA A 1082 16.22 22.36 27.97
CA ALA A 1082 17.34 23.16 28.48
C ALA A 1082 17.89 22.66 29.84
N PRO A 1083 17.07 22.31 30.86
CA PRO A 1083 17.58 21.77 32.12
C PRO A 1083 18.34 20.44 31.94
N ALA A 1084 17.86 19.57 31.06
CA ALA A 1084 18.51 18.30 30.76
C ALA A 1084 19.88 18.49 30.06
N TYR A 1085 20.00 19.51 29.21
CA TYR A 1085 21.30 19.85 28.59
C TYR A 1085 22.27 20.46 29.61
N TRP A 1086 21.78 21.29 30.54
CA TRP A 1086 22.58 21.86 31.63
C TRP A 1086 23.16 20.76 32.52
N GLU A 1087 22.32 19.85 33.02
CA GLU A 1087 22.74 18.69 33.84
C GLU A 1087 23.73 17.80 33.08
N ALA A 1088 23.42 17.44 31.84
CA ALA A 1088 24.27 16.59 31.01
C ALA A 1088 25.64 17.23 30.72
N LEU A 1089 25.69 18.56 30.57
CA LEU A 1089 26.95 19.28 30.42
C LEU A 1089 27.70 19.31 31.77
N GLN A 1090 27.05 19.66 32.88
CA GLN A 1090 27.67 19.81 34.21
C GLN A 1090 28.38 18.53 34.65
N LYS A 1091 27.74 17.39 34.40
CA LYS A 1091 28.23 16.05 34.74
C LYS A 1091 29.41 15.57 33.90
N HIS A 1092 29.57 16.07 32.67
CA HIS A 1092 30.46 15.46 31.68
C HIS A 1092 31.46 16.42 31.00
N TRP A 1093 31.27 17.74 31.10
CA TRP A 1093 32.10 18.75 30.43
C TRP A 1093 33.14 19.42 31.34
N SER A 1094 32.93 19.42 32.65
CA SER A 1094 33.88 19.98 33.63
C SER A 1094 35.27 19.32 33.56
N ASN A 1095 35.32 18.03 33.22
CA ASN A 1095 36.56 17.27 32.98
C ASN A 1095 37.21 17.53 31.60
N VAL A 1096 36.54 18.28 30.71
CA VAL A 1096 36.96 18.49 29.32
C VAL A 1096 37.84 19.72 29.20
N VAL A 1097 37.35 20.86 29.73
CA VAL A 1097 38.00 22.18 29.63
C VAL A 1097 39.40 22.19 30.24
N THR A 1098 39.63 21.41 31.28
CA THR A 1098 40.93 21.31 31.99
C THR A 1098 42.00 20.52 31.24
N THR A 1099 41.67 19.80 30.16
CA THR A 1099 42.63 18.96 29.40
C THR A 1099 43.17 19.59 28.12
N GLY A 1100 42.61 20.72 27.68
CA GLY A 1100 43.19 21.61 26.66
C GLY A 1100 43.22 21.13 25.19
N GLU A 1101 42.97 19.84 24.89
CA GLU A 1101 43.32 19.27 23.58
C GLU A 1101 42.23 18.38 22.93
N TRP A 1102 40.98 18.86 22.87
CA TRP A 1102 39.92 18.12 22.17
C TRP A 1102 40.04 18.21 20.65
N ASP A 1103 40.03 17.07 19.97
CA ASP A 1103 39.82 16.99 18.53
C ASP A 1103 38.32 16.94 18.18
N ALA A 1104 38.01 17.24 16.92
CA ALA A 1104 36.65 17.31 16.42
C ALA A 1104 35.89 15.97 16.49
N MET A 1105 36.56 14.83 16.41
CA MET A 1105 35.94 13.52 16.53
C MET A 1105 35.59 13.18 17.98
N ALA A 1106 36.45 13.52 18.94
CA ALA A 1106 36.16 13.45 20.37
C ALA A 1106 34.94 14.32 20.73
N ALA A 1107 34.94 15.58 20.28
CA ALA A 1107 33.80 16.49 20.46
C ALA A 1107 32.51 15.96 19.82
N LEU A 1108 32.59 15.44 18.60
CA LEU A 1108 31.43 14.89 17.88
C LEU A 1108 30.85 13.65 18.58
N ASN A 1109 31.73 12.75 19.05
CA ASN A 1109 31.35 11.56 19.81
C ASN A 1109 30.76 11.91 21.18
N PHE A 1110 31.19 13.02 21.80
CA PHE A 1110 30.59 13.53 23.02
C PHE A 1110 29.16 14.04 22.80
N PHE A 1111 28.93 14.90 21.80
CA PHE A 1111 27.61 15.48 21.53
C PHE A 1111 26.62 14.48 20.93
N ARG A 1112 27.11 13.43 20.25
CA ARG A 1112 26.31 12.27 19.80
C ARG A 1112 26.19 11.15 20.84
N GLY A 1113 26.95 11.25 21.93
CA GLY A 1113 27.14 10.18 22.89
C GLY A 1113 25.85 9.79 23.60
N LEU A 1114 25.80 8.54 24.05
CA LEU A 1114 24.76 8.09 24.97
C LEU A 1114 25.17 8.38 26.43
N ASP A 1115 24.18 8.47 27.30
CA ASP A 1115 24.36 8.42 28.75
C ASP A 1115 24.55 6.97 29.24
N ALA A 1116 24.70 6.78 30.55
CA ALA A 1116 24.82 5.45 31.16
C ALA A 1116 23.57 4.56 30.93
N ASN A 1117 22.41 5.15 30.62
CA ASN A 1117 21.14 4.48 30.37
C ASN A 1117 20.88 4.21 28.88
N ARG A 1118 21.90 4.40 28.00
CA ARG A 1118 21.79 4.31 26.54
C ARG A 1118 20.82 5.32 25.89
N LYS A 1119 20.46 6.40 26.58
CA LYS A 1119 19.69 7.54 26.03
C LYS A 1119 20.66 8.55 25.41
N ALA A 1120 20.22 9.30 24.40
CA ALA A 1120 21.04 10.37 23.83
C ALA A 1120 21.33 11.43 24.91
N ARG A 1121 22.62 11.76 25.13
CA ARG A 1121 23.07 12.72 26.16
C ARG A 1121 22.48 14.11 25.98
N PHE A 1122 22.30 14.51 24.71
CA PHE A 1122 21.58 15.71 24.32
C PHE A 1122 20.39 15.30 23.42
N PRO A 1123 19.21 14.99 24.01
CA PRO A 1123 18.02 14.62 23.24
C PRO A 1123 17.69 15.66 22.16
N GLN A 1124 17.23 15.21 20.99
CA GLN A 1124 16.84 16.06 19.84
C GLN A 1124 17.94 16.93 19.17
N LEU A 1125 19.16 17.02 19.70
CA LEU A 1125 20.28 17.67 19.01
C LEU A 1125 20.61 16.93 17.68
N GLY A 1126 20.61 15.60 17.71
CA GLY A 1126 20.74 14.74 16.53
C GLY A 1126 22.12 14.78 15.86
N GLN A 1127 22.39 13.82 14.97
CA GLN A 1127 23.73 13.66 14.39
C GLN A 1127 24.21 14.88 13.59
N LEU A 1128 23.29 15.57 12.90
CA LEU A 1128 23.57 16.79 12.15
C LEU A 1128 23.78 17.99 13.10
N GLY A 1129 22.91 18.21 14.08
CA GLY A 1129 23.06 19.31 15.04
C GLY A 1129 24.37 19.21 15.83
N SER A 1130 24.77 17.99 16.23
CA SER A 1130 26.10 17.76 16.84
C SER A 1130 27.26 18.11 15.89
N PHE A 1131 27.16 17.75 14.60
CA PHE A 1131 28.20 18.06 13.62
C PHE A 1131 28.31 19.57 13.34
N LEU A 1132 27.16 20.25 13.25
CA LEU A 1132 27.12 21.70 13.12
C LEU A 1132 27.73 22.36 14.36
N LEU A 1133 27.31 21.98 15.58
CA LEU A 1133 27.85 22.53 16.82
C LEU A 1133 29.39 22.38 16.90
N VAL A 1134 29.94 21.20 16.61
CA VAL A 1134 31.40 21.00 16.56
C VAL A 1134 32.06 21.92 15.52
N GLY A 1135 31.44 22.08 14.34
CA GLY A 1135 31.90 23.03 13.32
C GLY A 1135 31.86 24.51 13.75
N ASP A 1136 31.03 24.88 14.74
CA ASP A 1136 31.05 26.21 15.35
C ASP A 1136 32.16 26.34 16.41
N LEU A 1137 32.38 25.29 17.22
CA LEU A 1137 33.44 25.23 18.23
C LEU A 1137 34.85 25.23 17.63
N ILE A 1138 35.04 24.58 16.48
CA ILE A 1138 36.29 24.64 15.68
C ILE A 1138 36.63 26.08 15.33
N ARG A 1139 35.65 26.84 14.79
CA ARG A 1139 35.82 28.25 14.42
C ARG A 1139 36.09 29.16 15.62
N ALA A 1140 35.49 28.84 16.77
CA ALA A 1140 35.77 29.50 18.04
C ALA A 1140 37.13 29.10 18.65
N LYS A 1141 37.89 28.22 17.99
CA LYS A 1141 39.19 27.67 18.42
C LYS A 1141 39.14 26.88 19.74
N VAL A 1142 37.96 26.37 20.09
CA VAL A 1142 37.73 25.53 21.29
C VAL A 1142 38.10 24.07 21.04
N VAL A 1143 37.98 23.62 19.78
CA VAL A 1143 38.17 22.23 19.36
C VAL A 1143 39.10 22.21 18.16
N ARG A 1144 40.11 21.32 18.15
CA ARG A 1144 40.98 21.12 16.98
C ARG A 1144 40.16 20.54 15.82
N PRO A 1145 40.41 20.98 14.58
CA PRO A 1145 39.57 20.60 13.45
C PRO A 1145 39.63 19.12 13.09
N PHE A 1146 38.65 18.68 12.30
CA PHE A 1146 38.69 17.37 11.66
C PHE A 1146 39.88 17.27 10.71
N SER A 1147 40.41 16.06 10.51
CA SER A 1147 41.11 15.76 9.26
C SER A 1147 40.12 15.82 8.08
N GLU A 1148 40.60 16.08 6.85
CA GLU A 1148 39.75 16.08 5.65
C GLU A 1148 38.98 14.74 5.54
N ASP A 1149 39.69 13.63 5.78
CA ASP A 1149 39.16 12.28 5.77
C ASP A 1149 38.05 12.06 6.81
N ASP A 1150 38.24 12.52 8.05
CA ASP A 1150 37.21 12.40 9.09
C ASP A 1150 35.98 13.25 8.77
N ALA A 1151 36.17 14.49 8.30
CA ALA A 1151 35.08 15.36 7.89
C ALA A 1151 34.23 14.72 6.77
N LEU A 1152 34.88 14.25 5.70
CA LEU A 1152 34.21 13.60 4.58
C LEU A 1152 33.52 12.30 4.98
N ASN A 1153 34.17 11.48 5.81
CA ASN A 1153 33.61 10.22 6.34
C ASN A 1153 32.37 10.50 7.21
N VAL A 1154 32.39 11.55 8.04
CA VAL A 1154 31.23 11.97 8.83
C VAL A 1154 30.09 12.48 7.95
N ILE A 1155 30.37 13.34 6.95
CA ILE A 1155 29.34 13.86 6.03
C ILE A 1155 28.72 12.72 5.21
N PHE A 1156 29.52 11.78 4.73
CA PHE A 1156 29.04 10.60 4.02
C PHE A 1156 28.17 9.69 4.90
N LYS A 1157 28.62 9.37 6.13
CA LYS A 1157 27.88 8.55 7.10
C LYS A 1157 26.58 9.20 7.58
N LEU A 1158 26.52 10.52 7.61
CA LEU A 1158 25.31 11.28 7.93
C LEU A 1158 24.16 11.02 6.93
N LYS A 1159 24.45 10.47 5.72
CA LYS A 1159 23.46 10.21 4.64
C LYS A 1159 22.55 11.42 4.36
N THR A 1160 23.12 12.62 4.47
CA THR A 1160 22.43 13.91 4.37
C THR A 1160 22.30 14.37 2.92
N ASP A 1161 21.60 15.49 2.74
CA ASP A 1161 21.34 16.14 1.46
C ASP A 1161 22.60 16.40 0.61
N ALA A 1162 23.79 16.49 1.22
CA ALA A 1162 25.06 16.64 0.50
C ALA A 1162 25.25 15.56 -0.60
N VAL A 1163 24.97 14.29 -0.29
CA VAL A 1163 25.05 13.19 -1.28
C VAL A 1163 24.03 13.39 -2.40
N LYS A 1164 22.85 13.91 -2.08
CA LYS A 1164 21.79 14.22 -3.06
C LYS A 1164 22.16 15.42 -3.93
N GLY A 1165 22.75 16.47 -3.36
CA GLY A 1165 23.27 17.63 -4.09
C GLY A 1165 24.36 17.23 -5.09
N LEU A 1166 25.33 16.41 -4.67
CA LEU A 1166 26.36 15.91 -5.58
C LEU A 1166 25.80 15.06 -6.74
N LYS A 1167 24.74 14.27 -6.51
CA LYS A 1167 24.03 13.54 -7.58
C LYS A 1167 23.35 14.51 -8.55
N ILE A 1168 22.62 15.49 -8.04
CA ILE A 1168 21.93 16.52 -8.85
C ILE A 1168 22.93 17.28 -9.73
N LEU A 1169 24.12 17.60 -9.21
CA LEU A 1169 25.18 18.28 -9.97
C LEU A 1169 25.94 17.38 -10.95
N GLY A 1170 25.62 16.08 -11.01
CA GLY A 1170 26.34 15.11 -11.85
C GLY A 1170 27.82 14.97 -11.45
N LEU A 1171 28.12 15.01 -10.15
CA LEU A 1171 29.47 14.93 -9.60
C LEU A 1171 29.79 13.57 -8.96
N VAL A 1172 28.78 12.75 -8.70
CA VAL A 1172 28.87 11.37 -8.20
C VAL A 1172 27.85 10.49 -8.94
N PRO A 1173 28.08 9.17 -9.07
CA PRO A 1173 27.14 8.29 -9.74
C PRO A 1173 25.77 8.25 -9.02
N PRO A 1174 24.66 8.01 -9.74
CA PRO A 1174 23.31 8.00 -9.16
C PRO A 1174 23.10 6.88 -8.12
N ALA A 1175 23.92 5.83 -8.16
CA ALA A 1175 23.90 4.67 -7.28
C ALA A 1175 25.33 4.21 -6.96
N GLY A 1176 25.48 3.29 -5.99
CA GLY A 1176 26.79 2.69 -5.69
C GLY A 1176 27.87 3.68 -5.25
N ILE A 1177 27.49 4.81 -4.64
CA ILE A 1177 28.45 5.81 -4.16
C ILE A 1177 29.30 5.20 -3.04
N THR A 1178 30.60 5.07 -3.28
CA THR A 1178 31.62 4.75 -2.29
C THR A 1178 32.10 6.03 -1.61
N LEU A 1179 32.87 5.91 -0.53
CA LEU A 1179 33.50 7.08 0.10
C LEU A 1179 34.43 7.82 -0.87
N ASP A 1180 35.10 7.10 -1.79
CA ASP A 1180 35.99 7.70 -2.79
C ASP A 1180 35.23 8.42 -3.90
N HIS A 1181 34.11 7.85 -4.37
CA HIS A 1181 33.17 8.55 -5.25
C HIS A 1181 32.69 9.85 -4.58
N PHE A 1182 32.31 9.79 -3.30
CA PHE A 1182 31.89 10.96 -2.53
C PHE A 1182 33.00 12.00 -2.40
N ARG A 1183 34.22 11.61 -2.00
CA ARG A 1183 35.42 12.47 -1.88
C ARG A 1183 35.69 13.21 -3.19
N ALA A 1184 35.81 12.48 -4.31
CA ALA A 1184 36.08 13.08 -5.61
C ALA A 1184 34.95 14.02 -6.10
N GLY A 1185 33.69 13.67 -5.82
CA GLY A 1185 32.54 14.52 -6.12
C GLY A 1185 32.51 15.80 -5.28
N PHE A 1186 32.86 15.69 -3.99
CA PHE A 1186 32.91 16.80 -3.05
C PHE A 1186 34.02 17.79 -3.41
N GLN A 1187 35.22 17.31 -3.75
CA GLN A 1187 36.33 18.14 -4.23
C GLN A 1187 35.95 18.91 -5.51
N ARG A 1188 35.23 18.28 -6.46
CA ARG A 1188 34.67 18.99 -7.62
C ARG A 1188 33.59 20.02 -7.24
N ALA A 1189 32.77 19.76 -6.24
CA ALA A 1189 31.77 20.71 -5.76
C ALA A 1189 32.40 21.93 -5.08
N ALA A 1190 33.48 21.73 -4.32
CA ALA A 1190 34.28 22.80 -3.73
C ALA A 1190 34.83 23.75 -4.82
N ALA A 1191 35.46 23.21 -5.87
CA ALA A 1191 35.94 24.02 -6.99
C ALA A 1191 34.81 24.80 -7.72
N LEU A 1192 33.62 24.21 -7.85
CA LEU A 1192 32.44 24.91 -8.39
C LEU A 1192 31.89 26.00 -7.46
N PHE A 1193 32.03 25.83 -6.15
CA PHE A 1193 31.65 26.81 -5.14
C PHE A 1193 32.62 28.00 -5.16
N GLU A 1194 33.93 27.75 -5.21
CA GLU A 1194 34.98 28.77 -5.29
C GLU A 1194 34.86 29.66 -6.54
N ASP A 1195 34.57 29.07 -7.72
CA ASP A 1195 34.26 29.80 -8.95
C ASP A 1195 32.92 30.58 -8.88
N GLY A 1196 32.07 30.25 -7.90
CA GLY A 1196 30.87 30.99 -7.55
C GLY A 1196 31.08 32.17 -6.60
N LEU A 1197 32.21 32.25 -5.88
CA LEU A 1197 32.48 33.33 -4.92
C LEU A 1197 32.91 34.63 -5.63
N CYS A 1198 32.43 35.77 -5.15
CA CYS A 1198 33.06 37.06 -5.45
C CYS A 1198 34.34 37.25 -4.62
N ASP A 1199 35.17 38.23 -4.96
CA ASP A 1199 36.48 38.39 -4.30
C ASP A 1199 36.34 38.82 -2.83
N ASP A 1200 35.38 39.71 -2.51
CA ASP A 1200 35.03 40.03 -1.11
C ASP A 1200 34.63 38.79 -0.29
N ALA A 1201 33.94 37.83 -0.93
CA ALA A 1201 33.57 36.58 -0.30
C ALA A 1201 34.77 35.65 -0.10
N LYS A 1202 35.76 35.66 -1.01
CA LYS A 1202 37.02 34.90 -0.86
C LYS A 1202 37.97 35.51 0.18
N GLU A 1203 37.86 36.81 0.44
CA GLU A 1203 38.59 37.46 1.54
C GLU A 1203 37.88 37.25 2.89
N SER A 1204 36.55 37.36 2.95
CA SER A 1204 35.77 37.18 4.18
C SER A 1204 35.64 35.72 4.62
N ILE A 1205 35.52 34.79 3.68
CA ILE A 1205 35.56 33.36 3.95
C ILE A 1205 37.02 32.98 3.76
N SER A 1206 37.75 32.64 4.82
CA SER A 1206 39.11 32.09 4.70
C SER A 1206 39.05 30.78 3.90
N VAL A 1207 39.18 30.85 2.57
CA VAL A 1207 38.90 29.74 1.66
C VAL A 1207 40.03 28.72 1.70
N ASP A 1208 39.89 27.81 2.65
CA ASP A 1208 40.40 26.47 2.51
C ASP A 1208 39.24 25.52 2.87
N ILE A 1209 38.56 25.03 1.83
CA ILE A 1209 37.29 24.26 1.96
C ILE A 1209 37.57 22.84 2.49
N LEU A 1210 38.80 22.36 2.32
CA LEU A 1210 39.31 21.08 2.84
C LEU A 1210 40.27 21.32 4.02
N SER A 1211 40.96 22.46 3.99
CA SER A 1211 41.78 23.07 5.04
C SER A 1211 41.13 23.42 6.37
N GLN A 1212 41.09 22.51 7.34
CA GLN A 1212 41.05 22.83 8.78
C GLN A 1212 39.91 23.69 9.36
N ASN A 1213 38.91 24.25 8.65
CA ASN A 1213 37.85 25.05 9.33
C ASN A 1213 36.42 24.99 8.77
N ASN A 1214 36.17 24.59 7.52
CA ASN A 1214 34.95 25.01 6.81
C ASN A 1214 33.87 23.94 6.53
N CYS A 1215 33.01 23.66 7.52
CA CYS A 1215 31.82 22.81 7.36
C CYS A 1215 30.61 23.54 6.70
N HIS A 1216 30.72 23.90 5.42
CA HIS A 1216 29.71 24.65 4.64
C HIS A 1216 28.80 23.82 3.71
N ALA A 1217 29.07 22.53 3.52
CA ALA A 1217 28.56 21.75 2.38
C ALA A 1217 27.15 21.14 2.52
N ARG A 1218 26.11 21.94 2.82
CA ARG A 1218 24.69 21.51 2.72
C ARG A 1218 23.93 22.33 1.70
#